data_AF-A0A951E183-F1
#
_entry.id   AF-A0A951E183-F1
#
_cell.length_a   1.000
_cell.length_b   1.000
_cell.length_c   1.000
_cell.angle_alpha   90.00
_cell.angle_beta   90.00
_cell.angle_gamma   90.00
#
_symmetry.space_group_name_H-M   'P 1'
#
loop_
_entity.id
_entity.type
_entity.pdbx_description
1 polymer ?
#
loop_
_entity_poly.entity_id
_entity_poly.type
_entity_poly.pdbx_seq_one_letter_code
_entity_poly.pdbx_strand_id
1 'polypeptide(L)'
;MSQSTVTVQYTAGQTAGNLNVVVVGWNDSSAQISSVTDTDGNAYQLAVGPAVLAEGVSQAIYFAPNISATGSANAVTVAFDSEAAYPDIRILEYSAIDPVNPVDAAIGATGNSATTSSGALMTTAARDLLVGANTVQTAITGPGNGFTARLWTSPDGDIAEDQFVTATGSYSADAPLWNAGGWVMQMVAFRAAGQANSNPTPNPAPAPNPTPNSSSGTYTIPSTRTVTWQGNVGVKGGIPNRTTIYTTLSPSGGSDLSAIQNALQSCPANQVVMLNPGTYNMDSSLDWQNVNDGVVLRGSVDGNGVPTTQLIWSDGCIYMRSYFNENMLTEDNSVNLSADTVKGSNTIYLASVPSWIQPGQLYILDQLDDPSLVVNNGEESAASYREIMGAGARGMAQMVKVVSTSSNSITVEAPINYVFQTAFTAQITKGGYDTASNNPRRNCGVENLYMTASYSDGNTRFIRLENCDGCWVKNVQLYNQPGGIGILGDFCYRCEMRDSYINASQLYDGGEGYGIALYDVCSGCLIENNILEHLHVALQVNYGSSGNVYGYNYEKSGYPDAQQDPAIDSHGTHPMMNLFEGNYCEDKVLFDFIHGSGSHETVFRNRVMGWQPTNGYDQEAVEICEYNRHCNIVGNILGTVGVHNIYNLIAPDPSYTGSTLAIYVLGYSNVGYDDAATCDVLRADNYNTVNGAIPASESISNQALPNSLYLTGKPAFFNSLPWPAFDPNNPSGALLTNIPAGYRYVNGHPPQ
;
A
#
# COMPACT_ATOMS: atom_id res chain seq x y z
N MET A 1 -18.39 -34.60 16.76
CA MET A 1 -19.23 -34.96 15.61
C MET A 1 -18.93 -33.93 14.55
N SER A 2 -18.73 -34.32 13.29
CA SER A 2 -18.53 -33.34 12.21
C SER A 2 -19.88 -32.94 11.61
N GLN A 3 -20.09 -31.65 11.35
CA GLN A 3 -21.37 -31.12 10.86
C GLN A 3 -21.12 -29.99 9.85
N SER A 4 -21.87 -30.00 8.75
CA SER A 4 -21.87 -28.91 7.76
C SER A 4 -22.85 -27.79 8.11
N THR A 5 -23.80 -28.05 9.02
CA THR A 5 -24.79 -27.08 9.49
C THR A 5 -25.12 -27.33 10.96
N VAL A 6 -25.30 -26.25 11.72
CA VAL A 6 -25.68 -26.29 13.14
C VAL A 6 -26.74 -25.24 13.39
N THR A 7 -27.84 -25.63 14.04
CA THR A 7 -28.92 -24.72 14.42
C THR A 7 -29.08 -24.68 15.93
N VAL A 8 -29.04 -23.48 16.51
CA VAL A 8 -29.23 -23.23 17.95
C VAL A 8 -30.37 -22.24 18.17
N GLN A 9 -31.29 -22.59 19.05
CA GLN A 9 -32.48 -21.79 19.35
C GLN A 9 -32.29 -20.97 20.63
N TYR A 10 -32.71 -19.70 20.62
CA TYR A 10 -32.78 -18.90 21.83
C TYR A 10 -33.79 -19.51 22.81
N THR A 11 -33.42 -19.58 24.08
CA THR A 11 -34.25 -20.17 25.14
C THR A 11 -35.39 -19.25 25.61
N ALA A 12 -35.36 -17.98 25.21
CA ALA A 12 -36.37 -16.97 25.48
C ALA A 12 -36.67 -16.16 24.21
N GLY A 13 -37.82 -15.49 24.20
CA GLY A 13 -38.14 -14.52 23.15
C GLY A 13 -37.19 -13.33 23.20
N GLN A 14 -36.70 -12.91 22.03
CA GLN A 14 -35.80 -11.77 21.91
C GLN A 14 -36.56 -10.45 21.88
N THR A 15 -35.88 -9.34 22.13
CA THR A 15 -36.48 -7.99 22.07
C THR A 15 -36.04 -7.26 20.81
N ALA A 16 -37.01 -6.76 20.04
CA ALA A 16 -36.71 -5.97 18.85
C ALA A 16 -35.88 -4.73 19.21
N GLY A 17 -34.85 -4.45 18.42
CA GLY A 17 -33.91 -3.35 18.65
C GLY A 17 -32.65 -3.71 19.44
N ASN A 18 -32.57 -4.92 20.01
CA ASN A 18 -31.37 -5.40 20.70
C ASN A 18 -30.25 -5.81 19.72
N LEU A 19 -29.09 -6.16 20.28
CA LEU A 19 -27.96 -6.76 19.59
C LEU A 19 -27.96 -8.28 19.82
N ASN A 20 -27.88 -9.06 18.75
CA ASN A 20 -27.48 -10.47 18.82
C ASN A 20 -25.96 -10.59 18.65
N VAL A 21 -25.33 -11.49 19.41
CA VAL A 21 -23.94 -11.91 19.25
C VAL A 21 -23.90 -13.43 19.12
N VAL A 22 -23.20 -13.92 18.10
CA VAL A 22 -23.08 -15.35 17.79
C VAL A 22 -21.59 -15.69 17.75
N VAL A 23 -21.13 -16.46 18.72
CA VAL A 23 -19.78 -17.02 18.73
C VAL A 23 -19.84 -18.39 18.09
N VAL A 24 -18.95 -18.62 17.12
CA VAL A 24 -18.84 -19.88 16.38
C VAL A 24 -17.45 -20.44 16.61
N GLY A 25 -17.35 -21.51 17.40
CA GLY A 25 -16.11 -22.27 17.62
C GLY A 25 -16.18 -23.64 16.94
N TRP A 26 -15.06 -24.19 16.48
CA TRP A 26 -14.98 -25.58 16.01
C TRP A 26 -13.54 -26.12 16.10
N ASN A 27 -13.42 -27.43 16.18
CA ASN A 27 -12.18 -28.17 16.45
C ASN A 27 -11.52 -28.70 15.17
N ASP A 28 -11.40 -27.83 14.17
CA ASP A 28 -10.47 -28.00 13.05
C ASP A 28 -9.96 -26.62 12.56
N SER A 29 -9.03 -26.66 11.60
CA SER A 29 -8.39 -25.47 11.02
C SER A 29 -8.70 -25.26 9.54
N SER A 30 -9.59 -26.06 8.95
CA SER A 30 -9.85 -26.06 7.50
C SER A 30 -11.26 -25.65 7.13
N ALA A 31 -12.28 -26.08 7.87
CA ALA A 31 -13.66 -25.71 7.60
C ALA A 31 -13.86 -24.21 7.81
N GLN A 32 -14.61 -23.56 6.93
CA GLN A 32 -14.93 -22.14 7.02
C GLN A 32 -16.43 -21.94 7.18
N ILE A 33 -16.84 -20.91 7.93
CA ILE A 33 -18.24 -20.51 8.06
C ILE A 33 -18.71 -19.94 6.72
N SER A 34 -19.72 -20.56 6.13
CA SER A 34 -20.32 -20.12 4.87
C SER A 34 -21.50 -19.18 5.08
N SER A 35 -22.25 -19.33 6.19
CA SER A 35 -23.32 -18.38 6.53
C SER A 35 -23.70 -18.43 8.02
N VAL A 36 -24.21 -17.30 8.52
CA VAL A 36 -24.91 -17.19 9.81
C VAL A 36 -26.26 -16.53 9.51
N THR A 37 -27.33 -17.25 9.75
CA THR A 37 -28.71 -16.80 9.49
C THR A 37 -29.57 -17.10 10.69
N ASP A 38 -30.74 -16.47 10.79
CA ASP A 38 -31.74 -16.87 11.77
C ASP A 38 -33.14 -16.92 11.18
N THR A 39 -34.09 -17.43 11.97
CA THR A 39 -35.49 -17.59 11.55
C THR A 39 -36.26 -16.27 11.47
N ASP A 40 -35.75 -15.21 12.12
CA ASP A 40 -36.36 -13.88 12.12
C ASP A 40 -35.81 -12.96 11.00
N GLY A 41 -34.84 -13.44 10.22
CA GLY A 41 -34.27 -12.74 9.06
C GLY A 41 -33.28 -11.63 9.42
N ASN A 42 -32.66 -11.70 10.59
CA ASN A 42 -31.67 -10.71 11.01
C ASN A 42 -30.37 -10.82 10.20
N ALA A 43 -29.76 -9.67 9.90
CA ALA A 43 -28.52 -9.59 9.14
C ALA A 43 -27.30 -9.67 10.07
N TYR A 44 -26.63 -10.83 10.08
CA TYR A 44 -25.40 -11.05 10.84
C TYR A 44 -24.17 -10.53 10.08
N GLN A 45 -23.31 -9.83 10.80
CA GLN A 45 -22.04 -9.28 10.35
C GLN A 45 -20.90 -9.89 11.17
N LEU A 46 -19.75 -10.12 10.56
CA LEU A 46 -18.56 -10.61 11.25
C LEU A 46 -17.94 -9.47 12.08
N ALA A 47 -17.82 -9.65 13.40
CA ALA A 47 -17.10 -8.72 14.27
C ALA A 47 -15.59 -9.00 14.30
N VAL A 48 -15.20 -10.27 14.40
CA VAL A 48 -13.80 -10.71 14.43
C VAL A 48 -13.68 -12.19 14.05
N GLY A 49 -12.61 -12.53 13.33
CA GLY A 49 -12.27 -13.91 12.96
C GLY A 49 -12.53 -14.24 11.48
N PRO A 50 -12.47 -15.54 11.10
CA PRO A 50 -12.05 -16.63 11.95
C PRO A 50 -10.57 -16.50 12.33
N ALA A 51 -10.27 -16.62 13.63
CA ALA A 51 -8.91 -16.84 14.08
C ALA A 51 -8.71 -18.36 14.15
N VAL A 52 -7.61 -18.83 13.56
CA VAL A 52 -7.35 -20.26 13.34
C VAL A 52 -6.03 -20.63 14.02
N LEU A 53 -6.10 -21.51 15.01
CA LEU A 53 -4.93 -22.20 15.52
C LEU A 53 -4.68 -23.40 14.61
N ALA A 54 -3.55 -23.41 13.89
CA ALA A 54 -3.21 -24.45 12.92
C ALA A 54 -3.31 -25.88 13.50
N GLU A 55 -3.09 -26.02 14.81
CA GLU A 55 -3.14 -27.27 15.57
C GLU A 55 -4.57 -27.75 15.91
N GLY A 56 -5.62 -27.10 15.42
CA GLY A 56 -6.95 -27.70 15.28
C GLY A 56 -8.11 -27.06 16.04
N VAL A 57 -8.07 -25.75 16.32
CA VAL A 57 -9.27 -25.02 16.80
C VAL A 57 -9.40 -23.67 16.09
N SER A 58 -10.64 -23.27 15.81
CA SER A 58 -10.99 -22.03 15.14
C SER A 58 -12.14 -21.33 15.85
N GLN A 59 -12.20 -19.99 15.76
CA GLN A 59 -13.33 -19.21 16.26
C GLN A 59 -13.59 -17.94 15.46
N ALA A 60 -14.87 -17.59 15.28
CA ALA A 60 -15.30 -16.27 14.84
C ALA A 60 -16.45 -15.74 15.72
N ILE A 61 -16.61 -14.42 15.79
CA ILE A 61 -17.74 -13.75 16.45
C ILE A 61 -18.50 -12.94 15.41
N TYR A 62 -19.79 -13.21 15.28
CA TYR A 62 -20.75 -12.46 14.47
C TYR A 62 -21.69 -11.66 15.37
N PHE A 63 -22.33 -10.63 14.82
CA PHE A 63 -23.35 -9.84 15.50
C PHE A 63 -24.44 -9.38 14.54
N ALA A 64 -25.63 -9.10 15.06
CA ALA A 64 -26.70 -8.42 14.33
C ALA A 64 -27.27 -7.31 15.22
N PRO A 65 -27.10 -6.02 14.88
CA PRO A 65 -27.71 -4.93 15.63
C PRO A 65 -29.17 -4.73 15.25
N ASN A 66 -29.91 -4.04 16.11
CA ASN A 66 -31.28 -3.61 15.86
C ASN A 66 -32.17 -4.77 15.36
N ILE A 67 -32.11 -5.91 16.06
CA ILE A 67 -32.75 -7.13 15.59
C ILE A 67 -34.27 -6.96 15.45
N SER A 68 -34.83 -7.66 14.47
CA SER A 68 -36.24 -8.01 14.44
C SER A 68 -36.49 -9.16 15.40
N ALA A 69 -37.64 -9.13 16.08
CA ALA A 69 -38.10 -10.19 16.98
C ALA A 69 -39.57 -10.49 16.67
N THR A 70 -39.81 -11.13 15.52
CA THR A 70 -41.17 -11.29 14.96
C THR A 70 -41.77 -12.68 15.17
N GLY A 71 -40.97 -13.67 15.60
CA GLY A 71 -41.38 -15.05 15.84
C GLY A 71 -41.41 -15.50 17.31
N SER A 72 -41.98 -16.69 17.56
CA SER A 72 -41.81 -17.41 18.82
C SER A 72 -40.51 -18.20 18.80
N ALA A 73 -39.52 -17.76 19.60
CA ALA A 73 -38.18 -18.34 19.79
C ALA A 73 -37.34 -18.47 18.51
N ASN A 74 -36.61 -17.39 18.19
CA ASN A 74 -35.67 -17.29 17.08
C ASN A 74 -34.57 -18.38 17.15
N ALA A 75 -34.17 -18.93 16.00
CA ALA A 75 -33.11 -19.93 15.90
C ALA A 75 -32.03 -19.52 14.89
N VAL A 76 -30.77 -19.50 15.33
CA VAL A 76 -29.60 -19.19 14.52
C VAL A 76 -29.09 -20.47 13.86
N THR A 77 -28.93 -20.45 12.53
CA THR A 77 -28.31 -21.52 11.75
C THR A 77 -26.98 -21.05 11.20
N VAL A 78 -25.92 -21.78 11.55
CA VAL A 78 -24.56 -21.61 11.04
C VAL A 78 -24.28 -22.73 10.04
N ALA A 79 -23.85 -22.37 8.84
CA ALA A 79 -23.40 -23.33 7.84
C ALA A 79 -21.90 -23.21 7.63
N PHE A 80 -21.26 -24.32 7.27
CA PHE A 80 -19.85 -24.41 6.93
C PHE A 80 -19.69 -24.81 5.46
N ASP A 81 -18.54 -24.50 4.86
CA ASP A 81 -18.19 -24.88 3.47
C ASP A 81 -17.85 -26.37 3.32
N SER A 82 -17.54 -27.01 4.44
CA SER A 82 -17.20 -28.42 4.61
C SER A 82 -17.63 -28.87 6.01
N GLU A 83 -17.55 -30.16 6.33
CA GLU A 83 -17.96 -30.62 7.66
C GLU A 83 -16.97 -30.12 8.73
N ALA A 84 -17.41 -29.18 9.57
CA ALA A 84 -16.63 -28.70 10.70
C ALA A 84 -16.63 -29.72 11.84
N ALA A 85 -15.49 -29.98 12.46
CA ALA A 85 -15.36 -30.92 13.56
C ALA A 85 -15.81 -30.28 14.89
N TYR A 86 -16.81 -30.87 15.57
CA TYR A 86 -17.31 -30.42 16.88
C TYR A 86 -17.64 -28.91 16.93
N PRO A 87 -18.48 -28.39 16.02
CA PRO A 87 -18.86 -26.99 16.07
C PRO A 87 -19.68 -26.70 17.34
N ASP A 88 -19.30 -25.63 18.04
CA ASP A 88 -19.93 -25.12 19.24
C ASP A 88 -20.41 -23.68 18.98
N ILE A 89 -21.73 -23.49 19.02
CA ILE A 89 -22.39 -22.22 18.68
C ILE A 89 -23.01 -21.62 19.93
N ARG A 90 -22.46 -20.48 20.36
CA ARG A 90 -22.88 -19.78 21.58
C ARG A 90 -23.56 -18.47 21.18
N ILE A 91 -24.83 -18.31 21.56
CA ILE A 91 -25.67 -17.17 21.16
C ILE A 91 -26.05 -16.30 22.36
N LEU A 92 -25.95 -14.98 22.22
CA LEU A 92 -26.14 -13.98 23.28
C LEU A 92 -26.98 -12.81 22.74
N GLU A 93 -27.75 -12.17 23.61
CA GLU A 93 -28.53 -10.97 23.30
C GLU A 93 -28.23 -9.86 24.30
N TYR A 94 -28.02 -8.64 23.80
CA TYR A 94 -27.73 -7.46 24.60
C TYR A 94 -28.65 -6.28 24.26
N SER A 95 -29.24 -5.69 25.29
CA SER A 95 -30.00 -4.44 25.17
C SER A 95 -29.11 -3.21 25.29
N ALA A 96 -29.61 -2.05 24.86
CA ALA A 96 -28.96 -0.74 25.03
C ALA A 96 -27.57 -0.64 24.38
N ILE A 97 -27.35 -1.37 23.29
CA ILE A 97 -26.22 -1.21 22.37
C ILE A 97 -26.64 -0.27 21.24
N ASP A 98 -25.67 0.47 20.67
CA ASP A 98 -25.89 1.31 19.49
C ASP A 98 -26.54 0.49 18.36
N PRO A 99 -27.78 0.82 17.94
CA PRO A 99 -28.50 0.04 16.95
C PRO A 99 -28.00 0.25 15.51
N VAL A 100 -27.08 1.20 15.28
CA VAL A 100 -26.56 1.55 13.96
C VAL A 100 -25.08 1.15 13.82
N ASN A 101 -24.23 1.55 14.78
CA ASN A 101 -22.78 1.32 14.73
C ASN A 101 -22.28 0.65 16.03
N PRO A 102 -22.70 -0.60 16.30
CA PRO A 102 -22.49 -1.26 17.57
C PRO A 102 -21.01 -1.56 17.85
N VAL A 103 -20.18 -1.90 16.86
CA VAL A 103 -18.79 -2.34 17.12
C VAL A 103 -17.86 -1.15 17.31
N ASP A 104 -17.26 -1.03 18.49
CA ASP A 104 -16.22 -0.07 18.81
C ASP A 104 -14.85 -0.49 18.26
N ALA A 105 -14.41 -1.68 18.68
CA ALA A 105 -13.16 -2.28 18.27
C ALA A 105 -13.24 -3.81 18.48
N ALA A 106 -12.39 -4.59 17.82
CA ALA A 106 -12.29 -6.02 18.05
C ALA A 106 -10.85 -6.51 17.94
N ILE A 107 -10.52 -7.58 18.65
CA ILE A 107 -9.21 -8.22 18.63
C ILE A 107 -9.36 -9.73 18.81
N GLY A 108 -8.38 -10.48 18.33
CA GLY A 108 -8.28 -11.91 18.59
C GLY A 108 -6.85 -12.37 18.53
N ALA A 109 -6.56 -13.44 19.26
CA ALA A 109 -5.29 -14.12 19.22
C ALA A 109 -5.48 -15.64 19.36
N THR A 110 -4.43 -16.36 19.02
CA THR A 110 -4.32 -17.80 19.18
C THR A 110 -3.08 -18.11 20.00
N GLY A 111 -3.07 -19.21 20.74
CA GLY A 111 -1.88 -19.60 21.49
C GLY A 111 -1.99 -20.97 22.11
N ASN A 112 -0.95 -21.34 22.86
CA ASN A 112 -0.89 -22.56 23.63
C ASN A 112 -0.30 -22.25 25.02
N SER A 113 -1.19 -22.07 26.02
CA SER A 113 -0.83 -21.61 27.37
C SER A 113 -1.93 -21.98 28.37
N ALA A 114 -1.67 -21.83 29.67
CA ALA A 114 -2.65 -22.08 30.74
C ALA A 114 -3.70 -20.96 30.91
N THR A 115 -3.61 -19.90 30.10
CA THR A 115 -4.54 -18.78 30.06
C THR A 115 -4.71 -18.38 28.61
N THR A 116 -5.96 -18.27 28.16
CA THR A 116 -6.30 -17.73 26.84
C THR A 116 -6.25 -16.21 26.91
N SER A 117 -5.78 -15.51 25.88
CA SER A 117 -5.76 -14.04 25.89
C SER A 117 -6.19 -13.49 24.54
N SER A 118 -7.11 -12.54 24.52
CA SER A 118 -7.48 -11.83 23.28
C SER A 118 -6.37 -10.91 22.79
N GLY A 119 -5.40 -10.57 23.64
CA GLY A 119 -4.54 -9.41 23.46
C GLY A 119 -5.23 -8.11 23.88
N ALA A 120 -4.44 -7.04 23.96
CA ALA A 120 -4.89 -5.72 24.40
C ALA A 120 -5.71 -4.99 23.31
N LEU A 121 -6.99 -4.77 23.57
CA LEU A 121 -7.92 -3.97 22.78
C LEU A 121 -8.01 -2.55 23.37
N MET A 122 -7.76 -1.53 22.54
CA MET A 122 -7.99 -0.15 22.93
C MET A 122 -9.40 0.28 22.52
N THR A 123 -10.29 0.57 23.48
CA THR A 123 -11.63 1.10 23.22
C THR A 123 -11.55 2.59 22.90
N THR A 124 -12.27 3.03 21.88
CA THR A 124 -12.40 4.44 21.47
C THR A 124 -13.64 5.13 22.06
N ALA A 125 -14.61 4.35 22.57
CA ALA A 125 -15.78 4.87 23.26
C ALA A 125 -15.79 4.54 24.77
N ALA A 126 -16.31 5.46 25.58
CA ALA A 126 -16.62 5.16 26.97
C ALA A 126 -17.96 4.44 27.05
N ARG A 127 -18.15 3.57 28.05
CA ARG A 127 -19.41 2.81 28.24
C ARG A 127 -19.59 1.68 27.22
N ASP A 128 -18.50 1.06 26.79
CA ASP A 128 -18.56 -0.13 25.95
C ASP A 128 -18.94 -1.38 26.74
N LEU A 129 -19.64 -2.29 26.07
CA LEU A 129 -19.80 -3.68 26.45
C LEU A 129 -18.72 -4.50 25.74
N LEU A 130 -17.76 -5.02 26.48
CA LEU A 130 -16.79 -5.99 26.00
C LEU A 130 -17.42 -7.38 26.03
N VAL A 131 -17.37 -8.10 24.92
CA VAL A 131 -17.78 -9.52 24.83
C VAL A 131 -16.56 -10.33 24.42
N GLY A 132 -16.09 -11.19 25.31
CA GLY A 132 -14.96 -12.10 25.11
C GLY A 132 -15.45 -13.53 24.89
N ALA A 133 -14.77 -14.31 24.06
CA ALA A 133 -15.04 -15.74 23.92
C ALA A 133 -13.81 -16.52 23.46
N ASN A 134 -13.72 -17.78 23.88
CA ASN A 134 -12.70 -18.72 23.41
C ASN A 134 -13.26 -20.02 22.82
N THR A 135 -12.42 -20.64 22.00
CA THR A 135 -12.48 -22.07 21.66
C THR A 135 -11.18 -22.71 22.15
N VAL A 136 -11.27 -23.78 22.95
CA VAL A 136 -10.11 -24.37 23.64
C VAL A 136 -9.98 -25.87 23.36
N GLN A 137 -8.75 -26.38 23.40
CA GLN A 137 -8.49 -27.82 23.32
C GLN A 137 -8.56 -28.53 24.69
N THR A 138 -8.71 -27.77 25.78
CA THR A 138 -8.75 -28.30 27.15
C THR A 138 -10.08 -27.95 27.82
N ALA A 139 -10.08 -27.11 28.85
CA ALA A 139 -11.29 -26.61 29.49
C ALA A 139 -10.98 -25.37 30.33
N ILE A 140 -11.87 -24.39 30.32
CA ILE A 140 -11.80 -23.21 31.19
C ILE A 140 -12.07 -23.56 32.67
N THR A 141 -11.55 -22.74 33.58
CA THR A 141 -11.79 -22.82 35.04
C THR A 141 -12.67 -21.68 35.55
N GLY A 142 -12.84 -20.62 34.75
CA GLY A 142 -13.64 -19.45 35.06
C GLY A 142 -13.46 -18.34 34.02
N PRO A 143 -14.18 -17.21 34.16
CA PRO A 143 -14.02 -16.05 33.31
C PRO A 143 -12.70 -15.32 33.57
N GLY A 144 -12.33 -14.43 32.65
CA GLY A 144 -11.24 -13.50 32.82
C GLY A 144 -11.49 -12.47 33.92
N ASN A 145 -10.41 -11.87 34.42
CA ASN A 145 -10.52 -10.92 35.52
C ASN A 145 -11.35 -9.69 35.12
N GLY A 146 -12.44 -9.44 35.84
CA GLY A 146 -13.37 -8.34 35.53
C GLY A 146 -14.51 -8.72 34.56
N PHE A 147 -14.45 -9.91 33.96
CA PHE A 147 -15.50 -10.45 33.10
C PHE A 147 -16.48 -11.33 33.88
N THR A 148 -17.71 -11.40 33.39
CA THR A 148 -18.77 -12.28 33.88
C THR A 148 -19.01 -13.39 32.86
N ALA A 149 -18.89 -14.64 33.27
CA ALA A 149 -19.25 -15.77 32.42
C ALA A 149 -20.76 -15.77 32.09
N ARG A 150 -21.11 -15.83 30.81
CA ARG A 150 -22.50 -15.94 30.32
C ARG A 150 -22.85 -17.34 29.88
N LEU A 151 -21.91 -18.00 29.19
CA LEU A 151 -22.04 -19.37 28.73
C LEU A 151 -20.76 -20.15 29.04
N TRP A 152 -20.94 -21.39 29.44
CA TRP A 152 -19.88 -22.40 29.62
C TRP A 152 -20.40 -23.69 29.01
N THR A 153 -19.72 -24.19 27.99
CA THR A 153 -20.16 -25.39 27.26
C THR A 153 -19.59 -26.68 27.84
N SER A 154 -20.36 -27.76 27.72
CA SER A 154 -19.98 -29.11 28.15
C SER A 154 -20.38 -30.08 27.05
N PRO A 155 -19.47 -30.96 26.57
CA PRO A 155 -18.17 -31.28 27.16
C PRO A 155 -17.00 -30.36 26.77
N ASP A 156 -17.15 -29.45 25.80
CA ASP A 156 -16.03 -28.78 25.12
C ASP A 156 -15.29 -27.73 25.97
N GLY A 157 -15.92 -27.19 27.01
CA GLY A 157 -15.25 -26.35 28.00
C GLY A 157 -14.91 -24.94 27.52
N ASP A 158 -15.58 -24.46 26.47
CA ASP A 158 -15.47 -23.11 25.93
C ASP A 158 -16.28 -22.09 26.74
N ILE A 159 -15.91 -20.81 26.63
CA ILE A 159 -16.58 -19.72 27.33
C ILE A 159 -17.05 -18.61 26.38
N ALA A 160 -18.17 -17.99 26.72
CA ALA A 160 -18.49 -16.62 26.33
C ALA A 160 -18.76 -15.78 27.58
N GLU A 161 -18.15 -14.60 27.64
CA GLU A 161 -18.12 -13.73 28.81
C GLU A 161 -18.25 -12.26 28.42
N ASP A 162 -18.64 -11.41 29.37
CA ASP A 162 -18.76 -9.97 29.12
C ASP A 162 -18.26 -9.08 30.26
N GLN A 163 -17.98 -7.83 29.92
CA GLN A 163 -17.64 -6.77 30.87
C GLN A 163 -18.16 -5.43 30.35
N PHE A 164 -18.87 -4.67 31.19
CA PHE A 164 -19.22 -3.29 30.87
C PHE A 164 -18.16 -2.33 31.45
N VAL A 165 -17.58 -1.48 30.61
CA VAL A 165 -16.49 -0.56 30.98
C VAL A 165 -16.92 0.89 30.89
N THR A 166 -16.67 1.71 31.91
CA THR A 166 -17.18 3.10 31.96
C THR A 166 -16.25 4.15 31.35
N ALA A 167 -15.05 3.77 30.94
CA ALA A 167 -14.02 4.67 30.41
C ALA A 167 -13.35 4.03 29.19
N THR A 168 -12.76 4.86 28.34
CA THR A 168 -11.86 4.37 27.31
C THR A 168 -10.58 3.82 27.95
N GLY A 169 -10.02 2.75 27.40
CA GLY A 169 -8.84 2.13 27.95
C GLY A 169 -8.37 0.93 27.13
N SER A 170 -7.27 0.33 27.59
CA SER A 170 -6.79 -0.94 27.08
C SER A 170 -7.36 -2.06 27.94
N TYR A 171 -8.06 -3.00 27.30
CA TYR A 171 -8.71 -4.15 27.93
C TYR A 171 -8.28 -5.44 27.27
N SER A 172 -8.28 -6.55 28.00
CA SER A 172 -7.99 -7.88 27.47
C SER A 172 -8.95 -8.87 28.13
N ALA A 173 -9.51 -9.78 27.34
CA ALA A 173 -10.26 -10.91 27.87
C ALA A 173 -9.28 -12.09 28.05
N ASP A 174 -9.05 -12.46 29.31
CA ASP A 174 -8.01 -13.41 29.72
C ASP A 174 -8.56 -14.56 30.58
N ALA A 175 -9.09 -15.62 29.97
CA ALA A 175 -9.72 -16.74 30.69
C ALA A 175 -8.73 -17.87 31.08
N PRO A 176 -8.70 -18.33 32.35
CA PRO A 176 -7.80 -19.40 32.81
C PRO A 176 -8.27 -20.83 32.44
N LEU A 177 -7.33 -21.71 32.11
CA LEU A 177 -7.54 -23.13 31.78
C LEU A 177 -7.10 -24.07 32.90
N TRP A 178 -7.68 -25.28 32.97
CA TRP A 178 -7.26 -26.33 33.92
C TRP A 178 -5.80 -26.79 33.72
N ASN A 179 -5.37 -26.81 32.46
CA ASN A 179 -4.00 -27.08 32.03
C ASN A 179 -3.73 -26.33 30.71
N ALA A 180 -2.45 -26.07 30.43
CA ALA A 180 -2.06 -25.47 29.16
C ALA A 180 -2.49 -26.34 27.97
N GLY A 181 -2.94 -25.68 26.90
CA GLY A 181 -3.35 -26.30 25.63
C GLY A 181 -3.63 -25.23 24.58
N GLY A 182 -3.90 -25.65 23.35
CA GLY A 182 -4.23 -24.76 22.24
C GLY A 182 -5.56 -24.03 22.44
N TRP A 183 -5.61 -22.75 22.06
CA TRP A 183 -6.80 -21.92 22.18
C TRP A 183 -6.86 -20.83 21.10
N VAL A 184 -8.08 -20.39 20.82
CA VAL A 184 -8.41 -19.11 20.18
C VAL A 184 -9.15 -18.27 21.21
N MET A 185 -8.81 -16.98 21.36
CA MET A 185 -9.54 -16.03 22.21
C MET A 185 -9.79 -14.75 21.42
N GLN A 186 -11.03 -14.28 21.42
CA GLN A 186 -11.46 -13.07 20.72
C GLN A 186 -12.25 -12.18 21.66
N MET A 187 -12.17 -10.87 21.45
CA MET A 187 -12.95 -9.88 22.19
C MET A 187 -13.46 -8.79 21.24
N VAL A 188 -14.72 -8.41 21.41
CA VAL A 188 -15.37 -7.31 20.69
C VAL A 188 -15.88 -6.30 21.71
N ALA A 189 -15.55 -5.03 21.52
CA ALA A 189 -16.14 -3.92 22.27
C ALA A 189 -17.35 -3.40 21.50
N PHE A 190 -18.51 -3.31 22.18
CA PHE A 190 -19.75 -2.81 21.62
C PHE A 190 -20.19 -1.50 22.30
N ARG A 191 -20.45 -0.45 21.51
CA ARG A 191 -20.87 0.86 21.99
C ARG A 191 -22.26 0.84 22.63
N ALA A 192 -22.42 1.51 23.77
CA ALA A 192 -23.74 1.72 24.35
C ALA A 192 -24.59 2.71 23.55
N ALA A 193 -25.91 2.50 23.54
CA ALA A 193 -26.88 3.38 22.89
C ALA A 193 -26.84 4.81 23.47
N GLY A 194 -26.95 5.82 22.60
CA GLY A 194 -27.05 7.23 22.98
C GLY A 194 -25.72 7.90 23.39
N GLN A 195 -24.58 7.26 23.12
CA GLN A 195 -23.27 7.92 23.18
C GLN A 195 -23.17 8.95 22.04
N ALA A 196 -22.89 10.21 22.36
CA ALA A 196 -22.55 11.21 21.36
C ALA A 196 -21.10 10.96 20.91
N ASN A 197 -20.92 10.72 19.62
CA ASN A 197 -19.63 10.45 19.01
C ASN A 197 -18.66 11.59 19.29
N SER A 198 -17.70 11.40 20.20
CA SER A 198 -16.51 12.24 20.27
C SER A 198 -15.50 11.80 19.18
N ASN A 199 -15.96 11.87 17.92
CA ASN A 199 -15.32 11.77 16.58
C ASN A 199 -14.16 10.78 16.31
N PRO A 200 -14.03 10.18 15.11
CA PRO A 200 -15.00 9.77 14.09
C PRO A 200 -14.92 8.27 13.72
N THR A 201 -16.01 7.71 13.18
CA THR A 201 -15.93 6.84 11.97
C THR A 201 -17.16 7.07 11.08
N PRO A 202 -17.02 6.96 9.75
CA PRO A 202 -18.04 7.38 8.79
C PRO A 202 -19.15 6.35 8.64
N ASN A 203 -20.38 6.84 8.61
CA ASN A 203 -21.57 6.10 8.23
C ASN A 203 -21.44 5.54 6.80
N PRO A 204 -21.78 4.27 6.52
CA PRO A 204 -21.99 3.78 5.17
C PRO A 204 -23.20 4.52 4.56
N ALA A 205 -22.99 5.27 3.49
CA ALA A 205 -24.08 5.64 2.61
C ALA A 205 -24.62 4.36 1.92
N PRO A 206 -25.94 4.26 1.67
CA PRO A 206 -26.58 3.01 1.25
C PRO A 206 -26.12 2.61 -0.15
N ALA A 207 -25.53 1.41 -0.28
CA ALA A 207 -25.30 0.78 -1.57
C ALA A 207 -26.65 0.24 -2.12
N PRO A 208 -26.88 0.34 -3.44
CA PRO A 208 -28.05 -0.24 -4.07
C PRO A 208 -28.03 -1.77 -3.95
N ASN A 209 -29.21 -2.33 -3.70
CA ASN A 209 -29.52 -3.75 -3.54
C ASN A 209 -28.68 -4.68 -4.46
N PRO A 210 -27.77 -5.52 -3.93
CA PRO A 210 -27.13 -6.55 -4.74
C PRO A 210 -28.03 -7.80 -4.77
N THR A 211 -28.43 -8.19 -5.98
CA THR A 211 -28.84 -9.58 -6.25
C THR A 211 -27.74 -10.55 -5.81
N PRO A 212 -28.07 -11.69 -5.19
CA PRO A 212 -27.09 -12.61 -4.64
C PRO A 212 -26.35 -13.35 -5.77
N ASN A 213 -25.15 -12.90 -6.10
CA ASN A 213 -24.14 -13.77 -6.70
C ASN A 213 -23.21 -14.22 -5.57
N SER A 214 -23.40 -15.47 -5.16
CA SER A 214 -22.57 -16.19 -4.19
C SER A 214 -21.11 -16.20 -4.65
N SER A 215 -20.24 -15.44 -3.97
CA SER A 215 -18.83 -15.37 -4.33
C SER A 215 -18.04 -16.60 -3.88
N SER A 216 -17.14 -17.13 -4.71
CA SER A 216 -16.40 -18.39 -4.48
C SER A 216 -15.00 -18.20 -3.90
N GLY A 217 -14.83 -17.23 -2.99
CA GLY A 217 -13.55 -16.86 -2.38
C GLY A 217 -12.88 -15.61 -2.98
N THR A 218 -11.71 -15.24 -2.48
CA THR A 218 -10.95 -14.06 -2.93
C THR A 218 -10.04 -14.42 -4.10
N TYR A 219 -10.11 -13.68 -5.20
CA TYR A 219 -9.20 -13.81 -6.33
C TYR A 219 -7.77 -13.45 -5.90
N THR A 220 -6.80 -14.26 -6.32
CA THR A 220 -5.39 -14.06 -5.99
C THR A 220 -4.57 -14.06 -7.27
N ILE A 221 -3.79 -13.01 -7.49
CA ILE A 221 -2.79 -12.97 -8.55
C ILE A 221 -1.72 -14.04 -8.23
N PRO A 222 -1.26 -14.85 -9.20
CA PRO A 222 -0.26 -15.88 -8.96
C PRO A 222 0.93 -15.36 -8.16
N SER A 223 1.35 -16.10 -7.12
CA SER A 223 2.43 -15.68 -6.22
C SER A 223 3.79 -15.51 -6.91
N THR A 224 3.97 -16.08 -8.10
CA THR A 224 5.14 -15.83 -8.95
C THR A 224 5.18 -14.39 -9.47
N ARG A 225 4.03 -13.72 -9.58
CA ARG A 225 3.87 -12.37 -10.17
C ARG A 225 3.62 -11.24 -9.17
N THR A 226 3.61 -11.54 -7.87
CA THR A 226 3.38 -10.54 -6.81
C THR A 226 4.36 -10.70 -5.66
N VAL A 227 4.51 -9.67 -4.84
CA VAL A 227 5.27 -9.70 -3.58
C VAL A 227 4.36 -9.32 -2.42
N THR A 228 4.85 -9.47 -1.19
CA THR A 228 4.13 -8.98 -0.01
C THR A 228 4.44 -7.50 0.20
N TRP A 229 3.62 -6.60 -0.34
CA TRP A 229 3.75 -5.15 -0.07
C TRP A 229 3.26 -4.76 1.33
N GLN A 230 2.23 -5.44 1.82
CA GLN A 230 1.64 -5.26 3.15
C GLN A 230 2.72 -5.23 4.25
N GLY A 231 2.87 -4.08 4.91
CA GLY A 231 3.83 -3.87 6.00
C GLY A 231 5.30 -3.67 5.58
N ASN A 232 5.62 -3.87 4.29
CA ASN A 232 6.98 -3.78 3.75
C ASN A 232 7.25 -2.51 2.97
N VAL A 233 6.24 -1.67 2.73
CA VAL A 233 6.38 -0.37 2.07
C VAL A 233 6.21 0.81 3.01
N GLY A 234 6.70 1.97 2.60
CA GLY A 234 6.67 3.22 3.35
C GLY A 234 7.54 3.20 4.59
N VAL A 235 7.57 4.34 5.30
CA VAL A 235 8.34 4.52 6.51
C VAL A 235 7.86 3.50 7.54
N LYS A 236 8.78 2.72 8.10
CA LYS A 236 8.44 1.65 9.04
C LYS A 236 7.77 2.23 10.28
N GLY A 237 6.51 1.86 10.50
CA GLY A 237 5.67 2.41 11.59
C GLY A 237 4.96 3.72 11.22
N GLY A 238 5.01 4.15 9.96
CA GLY A 238 4.49 5.42 9.47
C GLY A 238 5.43 6.60 9.72
N ILE A 239 5.17 7.72 9.04
CA ILE A 239 5.92 8.97 9.23
C ILE A 239 5.84 9.42 10.70
N PRO A 240 6.98 9.60 11.40
CA PRO A 240 7.01 10.06 12.78
C PRO A 240 6.43 11.47 12.98
N ASN A 241 5.55 11.64 13.97
CA ASN A 241 5.08 12.97 14.36
C ASN A 241 6.13 13.72 15.20
N ARG A 242 6.97 14.53 14.55
CA ARG A 242 8.01 15.33 15.21
C ARG A 242 7.45 16.67 15.69
N THR A 243 7.44 16.91 16.99
CA THR A 243 6.85 18.12 17.60
C THR A 243 7.87 19.08 18.23
N THR A 244 9.09 18.60 18.53
CA THR A 244 10.14 19.45 19.11
C THR A 244 10.72 20.37 18.05
N ILE A 245 10.47 21.67 18.18
CA ILE A 245 11.03 22.71 17.32
C ILE A 245 12.41 23.10 17.87
N TYR A 246 13.45 22.93 17.06
CA TYR A 246 14.81 23.39 17.38
C TYR A 246 14.90 24.91 17.24
N THR A 247 14.42 25.44 16.12
CA THR A 247 14.40 26.87 15.83
C THR A 247 13.26 27.22 14.87
N THR A 248 12.86 28.49 14.88
CA THR A 248 11.88 29.06 13.96
C THR A 248 12.51 30.24 13.23
N LEU A 249 12.49 30.20 11.90
CA LEU A 249 13.03 31.26 11.05
C LEU A 249 11.88 32.06 10.41
N SER A 250 12.14 33.33 10.09
CA SER A 250 11.26 34.21 9.32
C SER A 250 11.99 34.65 8.04
N PRO A 251 11.27 34.95 6.95
CA PRO A 251 11.90 35.41 5.72
C PRO A 251 12.60 36.75 5.94
N SER A 252 13.81 36.89 5.39
CA SER A 252 14.64 38.09 5.56
C SER A 252 14.32 39.20 4.56
N GLY A 253 13.66 38.86 3.44
CA GLY A 253 13.52 39.74 2.28
C GLY A 253 14.74 39.77 1.35
N GLY A 254 15.81 39.04 1.70
CA GLY A 254 16.97 38.76 0.85
C GLY A 254 17.12 37.26 0.60
N SER A 255 18.34 36.77 0.39
CA SER A 255 18.62 35.32 0.33
C SER A 255 18.53 34.71 1.73
N ASP A 256 17.73 33.66 1.88
CA ASP A 256 17.50 32.95 3.14
C ASP A 256 18.25 31.62 3.24
N LEU A 257 18.89 31.21 2.14
CA LEU A 257 19.56 29.90 2.01
C LEU A 257 20.51 29.61 3.16
N SER A 258 21.44 30.52 3.44
CA SER A 258 22.48 30.33 4.47
C SER A 258 21.88 30.18 5.87
N ALA A 259 20.81 30.92 6.18
CA ALA A 259 20.16 30.85 7.49
C ALA A 259 19.47 29.49 7.68
N ILE A 260 18.74 29.03 6.65
CA ILE A 260 18.05 27.73 6.67
C ILE A 260 19.06 26.58 6.70
N GLN A 261 20.10 26.62 5.86
CA GLN A 261 21.13 25.58 5.81
C GLN A 261 21.87 25.43 7.15
N ASN A 262 22.25 26.54 7.78
CA ASN A 262 22.91 26.52 9.08
C ASN A 262 21.98 25.98 10.19
N ALA A 263 20.70 26.33 10.13
CA ALA A 263 19.71 25.79 11.06
C ALA A 263 19.55 24.27 10.91
N LEU A 264 19.48 23.76 9.68
CA LEU A 264 19.38 22.31 9.40
C LEU A 264 20.60 21.54 9.92
N GLN A 265 21.81 22.03 9.64
CA GLN A 265 23.05 21.38 10.09
C GLN A 265 23.23 21.42 11.62
N SER A 266 22.72 22.47 12.26
CA SER A 266 22.79 22.60 13.72
C SER A 266 21.62 21.90 14.45
N CYS A 267 20.57 21.51 13.72
CA CYS A 267 19.38 20.92 14.29
C CYS A 267 19.71 19.56 14.92
N PRO A 268 19.43 19.33 16.21
CA PRO A 268 19.62 18.02 16.82
C PRO A 268 18.73 16.97 16.14
N ALA A 269 19.18 15.71 16.22
CA ALA A 269 18.43 14.58 15.68
C ALA A 269 16.97 14.58 16.16
N ASN A 270 16.07 14.18 15.28
CA ASN A 270 14.63 14.06 15.56
C ASN A 270 13.93 15.38 15.95
N GLN A 271 14.38 16.52 15.44
CA GLN A 271 13.76 17.83 15.69
C GLN A 271 13.40 18.57 14.39
N VAL A 272 12.68 19.68 14.54
CA VAL A 272 12.10 20.44 13.44
C VAL A 272 12.78 21.79 13.31
N VAL A 273 13.26 22.11 12.10
CA VAL A 273 13.52 23.50 11.68
C VAL A 273 12.23 24.04 11.10
N MET A 274 11.59 24.96 11.83
CA MET A 274 10.31 25.53 11.46
C MET A 274 10.50 26.83 10.67
N LEU A 275 9.73 27.01 9.60
CA LEU A 275 9.64 28.26 8.85
C LEU A 275 8.27 28.91 9.09
N ASN A 276 8.28 30.19 9.47
CA ASN A 276 7.07 31.00 9.56
C ASN A 276 6.42 31.20 8.17
N PRO A 277 5.14 31.62 8.10
CA PRO A 277 4.53 32.00 6.83
C PRO A 277 5.29 33.13 6.14
N GLY A 278 5.32 33.11 4.81
CA GLY A 278 5.96 34.14 3.99
C GLY A 278 6.88 33.56 2.92
N THR A 279 7.54 34.46 2.17
CA THR A 279 8.35 34.12 1.00
C THR A 279 9.83 34.18 1.33
N TYR A 280 10.52 33.06 1.17
CA TYR A 280 11.96 32.93 1.34
C TYR A 280 12.63 32.81 -0.03
N ASN A 281 13.72 33.54 -0.24
CA ASN A 281 14.45 33.47 -1.50
C ASN A 281 15.63 32.51 -1.39
N MET A 282 15.72 31.60 -2.36
CA MET A 282 16.72 30.54 -2.42
C MET A 282 17.56 30.74 -3.69
N ASP A 283 18.87 30.86 -3.53
CA ASP A 283 19.83 31.15 -4.61
C ASP A 283 20.79 29.98 -4.89
N SER A 284 20.58 28.82 -4.25
CA SER A 284 21.26 27.55 -4.49
C SER A 284 20.53 26.42 -3.76
N SER A 285 21.11 25.21 -3.75
CA SER A 285 20.50 24.03 -3.14
C SER A 285 20.63 23.99 -1.61
N LEU A 286 19.57 23.55 -0.94
CA LEU A 286 19.67 23.06 0.43
C LEU A 286 20.17 21.61 0.42
N ASP A 287 21.21 21.31 1.19
CA ASP A 287 21.92 20.04 1.18
C ASP A 287 21.87 19.35 2.55
N TRP A 288 21.38 18.12 2.57
CA TRP A 288 21.24 17.29 3.78
C TRP A 288 22.49 16.49 4.13
N GLN A 289 23.58 16.59 3.36
CA GLN A 289 24.79 15.79 3.58
C GLN A 289 25.29 15.83 5.03
N ASN A 290 25.21 16.99 5.68
CA ASN A 290 25.65 17.20 7.08
C ASN A 290 24.48 17.44 8.05
N VAL A 291 23.28 16.98 7.70
CA VAL A 291 22.09 17.11 8.54
C VAL A 291 21.90 15.81 9.36
N ASN A 292 21.61 15.97 10.64
CA ASN A 292 21.40 14.83 11.55
C ASN A 292 20.16 14.02 11.15
N ASP A 293 20.20 12.71 11.42
CA ASP A 293 19.05 11.83 11.24
C ASP A 293 17.83 12.35 11.99
N GLY A 294 16.66 12.21 11.40
CA GLY A 294 15.43 12.67 12.03
C GLY A 294 15.10 14.15 11.84
N VAL A 295 15.96 14.96 11.23
CA VAL A 295 15.68 16.39 11.08
C VAL A 295 14.60 16.61 10.03
N VAL A 296 13.64 17.48 10.37
CA VAL A 296 12.54 17.89 9.48
C VAL A 296 12.64 19.37 9.16
N LEU A 297 12.64 19.72 7.88
CA LEU A 297 12.32 21.08 7.44
C LEU A 297 10.81 21.21 7.30
N ARG A 298 10.18 22.12 8.06
CA ARG A 298 8.73 22.28 8.07
C ARG A 298 8.30 23.72 7.84
N GLY A 299 7.44 23.94 6.85
CA GLY A 299 6.73 25.20 6.67
C GLY A 299 5.42 25.30 7.47
N SER A 300 4.84 26.49 7.46
CA SER A 300 3.54 26.77 8.07
C SER A 300 2.40 26.45 7.12
N VAL A 301 1.21 26.15 7.66
CA VAL A 301 -0.02 25.89 6.89
C VAL A 301 -1.14 26.82 7.33
N ASP A 302 -2.14 27.04 6.46
CA ASP A 302 -3.38 27.72 6.81
C ASP A 302 -4.38 26.79 7.54
N GLY A 303 -5.60 27.28 7.78
CA GLY A 303 -6.65 26.51 8.44
C GLY A 303 -7.14 25.26 7.69
N ASN A 304 -6.81 25.14 6.39
CA ASN A 304 -7.14 24.00 5.54
C ASN A 304 -5.94 23.06 5.34
N GLY A 305 -4.79 23.34 5.96
CA GLY A 305 -3.57 22.57 5.80
C GLY A 305 -2.77 22.92 4.54
N VAL A 306 -3.12 23.98 3.82
CA VAL A 306 -2.39 24.43 2.63
C VAL A 306 -1.10 25.15 3.05
N PRO A 307 0.07 24.81 2.48
CA PRO A 307 1.32 25.53 2.78
C PRO A 307 1.24 27.04 2.58
N THR A 308 1.72 27.79 3.58
CA THR A 308 1.80 29.27 3.58
C THR A 308 3.24 29.78 3.65
N THR A 309 4.20 28.87 3.85
CA THR A 309 5.62 29.12 3.65
C THR A 309 5.95 28.84 2.19
N GLN A 310 6.43 29.86 1.49
CA GLN A 310 6.85 29.77 0.10
C GLN A 310 8.37 29.88 0.02
N LEU A 311 8.97 28.96 -0.71
CA LEU A 311 10.36 29.01 -1.07
C LEU A 311 10.43 29.27 -2.59
N ILE A 312 11.20 30.27 -3.01
CA ILE A 312 11.36 30.65 -4.43
C ILE A 312 12.82 30.46 -4.82
N TRP A 313 13.09 29.60 -5.81
CA TRP A 313 14.44 29.30 -6.27
C TRP A 313 14.78 30.10 -7.51
N SER A 314 15.90 30.83 -7.45
CA SER A 314 16.57 31.36 -8.64
C SER A 314 17.66 30.44 -9.18
N ASP A 315 18.08 29.45 -8.38
CA ASP A 315 18.99 28.34 -8.72
C ASP A 315 18.89 27.26 -7.63
N GLY A 316 19.19 26.01 -7.97
CA GLY A 316 19.26 24.87 -7.05
C GLY A 316 17.93 24.26 -6.60
N CYS A 317 17.97 23.35 -5.63
CA CYS A 317 16.84 22.53 -5.21
C CYS A 317 16.88 22.13 -3.71
N ILE A 318 16.01 21.20 -3.28
CA ILE A 318 16.22 20.47 -2.03
C ILE A 318 16.88 19.13 -2.34
N TYR A 319 18.07 18.89 -1.79
CA TYR A 319 18.81 17.65 -1.99
C TYR A 319 18.99 16.91 -0.66
N MET A 320 18.08 15.97 -0.43
CA MET A 320 18.09 15.02 0.68
C MET A 320 19.06 13.87 0.40
N ARG A 321 20.34 14.03 0.75
CA ARG A 321 21.36 13.04 0.39
C ARG A 321 22.32 12.65 1.48
N SER A 322 22.90 11.45 1.31
CA SER A 322 24.19 11.10 1.87
C SER A 322 25.34 11.50 0.96
N TYR A 323 26.58 11.25 1.40
CA TYR A 323 27.68 11.12 0.45
C TYR A 323 27.45 9.88 -0.42
N PHE A 324 27.12 10.07 -1.70
CA PHE A 324 27.15 9.02 -2.71
C PHE A 324 28.59 8.78 -3.19
N ASN A 325 28.93 7.52 -3.42
CA ASN A 325 30.25 7.11 -3.85
C ASN A 325 30.16 5.97 -4.87
N GLU A 326 30.29 6.31 -6.13
CA GLU A 326 30.30 5.39 -7.27
C GLU A 326 31.34 4.26 -7.12
N ASN A 327 32.48 4.50 -6.45
CA ASN A 327 33.49 3.48 -6.23
C ASN A 327 32.99 2.32 -5.35
N MET A 328 31.88 2.50 -4.64
CA MET A 328 31.26 1.45 -3.81
C MET A 328 30.42 0.47 -4.64
N LEU A 329 30.14 0.77 -5.91
CA LEU A 329 29.37 -0.06 -6.83
C LEU A 329 30.25 -1.00 -7.69
N THR A 330 31.50 -1.23 -7.27
CA THR A 330 32.46 -2.09 -7.99
C THR A 330 32.42 -3.53 -7.51
N GLU A 331 32.97 -4.45 -8.32
CA GLU A 331 33.10 -5.88 -7.97
C GLU A 331 33.93 -6.11 -6.68
N ASP A 332 34.94 -5.28 -6.42
CA ASP A 332 35.75 -5.35 -5.19
C ASP A 332 34.94 -5.03 -3.92
N ASN A 333 33.79 -4.37 -4.05
CA ASN A 333 32.86 -4.06 -2.96
C ASN A 333 31.62 -4.97 -2.96
N SER A 334 31.74 -6.12 -3.63
CA SER A 334 30.66 -7.09 -3.80
C SER A 334 31.04 -8.46 -3.22
N VAL A 335 30.05 -9.25 -2.85
CA VAL A 335 30.23 -10.65 -2.44
C VAL A 335 29.14 -11.51 -3.06
N ASN A 336 29.56 -12.56 -3.78
CA ASN A 336 28.63 -13.47 -4.43
C ASN A 336 27.81 -14.27 -3.41
N LEU A 337 26.56 -14.54 -3.78
CA LEU A 337 25.71 -15.50 -3.09
C LEU A 337 26.28 -16.91 -3.22
N SER A 338 26.04 -17.73 -2.18
CA SER A 338 26.40 -19.16 -2.19
C SER A 338 25.23 -20.07 -2.57
N ALA A 339 24.02 -19.52 -2.65
CA ALA A 339 22.81 -20.19 -3.11
C ALA A 339 21.85 -19.15 -3.69
N ASP A 340 20.99 -19.57 -4.62
CA ASP A 340 19.92 -18.73 -5.15
C ASP A 340 19.03 -18.22 -4.02
N THR A 341 18.52 -16.99 -4.13
CA THR A 341 17.56 -16.49 -3.15
C THR A 341 16.23 -17.21 -3.25
N VAL A 342 15.48 -17.20 -2.15
CA VAL A 342 14.09 -17.65 -2.13
C VAL A 342 13.21 -16.42 -2.06
N LYS A 343 12.35 -16.22 -3.08
CA LYS A 343 11.36 -15.13 -3.08
C LYS A 343 10.51 -15.18 -1.81
N GLY A 344 10.32 -14.04 -1.14
CA GLY A 344 9.59 -13.94 0.12
C GLY A 344 10.40 -14.34 1.37
N SER A 345 11.64 -14.80 1.23
CA SER A 345 12.55 -15.03 2.36
C SER A 345 13.13 -13.70 2.85
N ASN A 346 13.56 -13.67 4.12
CA ASN A 346 14.38 -12.59 4.67
C ASN A 346 15.86 -13.00 4.81
N THR A 347 16.26 -14.16 4.30
CA THR A 347 17.63 -14.70 4.46
C THR A 347 18.33 -14.82 3.12
N ILE A 348 19.56 -14.32 3.07
CA ILE A 348 20.47 -14.43 1.92
C ILE A 348 21.72 -15.20 2.34
N TYR A 349 22.13 -16.19 1.55
CA TYR A 349 23.29 -17.04 1.84
C TYR A 349 24.51 -16.58 1.04
N LEU A 350 25.65 -16.45 1.73
CA LEU A 350 26.94 -16.04 1.16
C LEU A 350 27.98 -17.13 1.43
N ALA A 351 29.07 -17.18 0.66
CA ALA A 351 30.17 -18.12 0.94
C ALA A 351 30.82 -17.83 2.30
N SER A 352 30.97 -16.55 2.61
CA SER A 352 31.36 -16.01 3.91
C SER A 352 30.86 -14.57 3.99
N VAL A 353 30.35 -14.13 5.14
CA VAL A 353 29.90 -12.74 5.33
C VAL A 353 31.14 -11.84 5.52
N PRO A 354 31.41 -10.88 4.62
CA PRO A 354 32.52 -9.94 4.78
C PRO A 354 32.31 -8.99 5.96
N SER A 355 33.40 -8.51 6.56
CA SER A 355 33.36 -7.61 7.73
C SER A 355 32.74 -6.23 7.44
N TRP A 356 32.63 -5.84 6.17
CA TRP A 356 31.98 -4.60 5.76
C TRP A 356 30.44 -4.71 5.69
N ILE A 357 29.88 -5.92 5.80
CA ILE A 357 28.44 -6.11 5.99
C ILE A 357 28.09 -5.87 7.46
N GLN A 358 27.29 -4.84 7.71
CA GLN A 358 26.94 -4.37 9.04
C GLN A 358 25.43 -4.26 9.19
N PRO A 359 24.85 -4.75 10.32
CA PRO A 359 23.47 -4.47 10.67
C PRO A 359 23.14 -2.98 10.64
N GLY A 360 21.95 -2.66 10.11
CA GLY A 360 21.43 -1.31 9.96
C GLY A 360 21.91 -0.58 8.71
N GLN A 361 22.76 -1.16 7.86
CA GLN A 361 23.20 -0.55 6.60
C GLN A 361 22.40 -1.07 5.39
N LEU A 362 22.37 -0.27 4.34
CA LEU A 362 21.76 -0.59 3.06
C LEU A 362 22.78 -1.20 2.09
N TYR A 363 22.32 -2.18 1.34
CA TYR A 363 23.07 -2.91 0.33
C TYR A 363 22.18 -3.16 -0.87
N ILE A 364 22.80 -3.41 -2.01
CA ILE A 364 22.11 -3.79 -3.24
C ILE A 364 22.25 -5.30 -3.42
N LEU A 365 21.12 -5.98 -3.56
CA LEU A 365 21.05 -7.34 -4.07
C LEU A 365 20.82 -7.26 -5.57
N ASP A 366 21.74 -7.77 -6.36
CA ASP A 366 21.66 -7.80 -7.82
C ASP A 366 22.23 -9.09 -8.41
N GLN A 367 22.09 -9.24 -9.74
CA GLN A 367 22.73 -10.27 -10.54
C GLN A 367 23.05 -9.71 -11.93
N LEU A 368 23.88 -10.41 -12.70
CA LEU A 368 23.98 -10.18 -14.13
C LEU A 368 22.63 -10.47 -14.79
N ASP A 369 22.37 -9.77 -15.90
CA ASP A 369 21.13 -9.93 -16.64
C ASP A 369 20.88 -11.39 -17.05
N ASP A 370 19.68 -11.87 -16.71
CA ASP A 370 19.13 -13.07 -17.35
C ASP A 370 18.55 -12.63 -18.70
N PRO A 371 19.15 -13.00 -19.85
CA PRO A 371 18.67 -12.56 -21.16
C PRO A 371 17.27 -13.11 -21.52
N SER A 372 16.75 -14.08 -20.75
CA SER A 372 15.36 -14.53 -20.90
C SER A 372 14.33 -13.56 -20.29
N LEU A 373 14.76 -12.60 -19.47
CA LEU A 373 13.90 -11.64 -18.76
C LEU A 373 14.33 -10.18 -18.97
N VAL A 374 15.63 -9.92 -18.96
CA VAL A 374 16.20 -8.56 -18.96
C VAL A 374 16.80 -8.24 -20.32
N VAL A 375 16.44 -7.08 -20.85
CA VAL A 375 17.05 -6.48 -22.04
C VAL A 375 17.46 -5.06 -21.71
N ASN A 376 18.77 -4.82 -21.75
CA ASN A 376 19.40 -3.59 -21.26
C ASN A 376 19.47 -2.45 -22.30
N ASN A 377 19.03 -2.69 -23.54
CA ASN A 377 18.96 -1.69 -24.61
C ASN A 377 17.57 -1.67 -25.21
N GLY A 378 16.86 -0.55 -25.02
CA GLY A 378 15.53 -0.29 -25.56
C GLY A 378 15.57 0.25 -26.99
N GLU A 379 14.54 1.00 -27.35
CA GLU A 379 14.50 1.83 -28.58
C GLU A 379 15.67 2.82 -28.64
N GLU A 380 16.09 3.28 -27.46
CA GLU A 380 17.25 4.11 -27.25
C GLU A 380 18.32 3.36 -26.44
N SER A 381 19.57 3.80 -26.59
CA SER A 381 20.67 3.23 -25.82
C SER A 381 20.54 3.62 -24.35
N ALA A 382 20.58 2.63 -23.48
CA ALA A 382 20.63 2.82 -22.05
C ALA A 382 21.68 1.88 -21.44
N ALA A 383 21.96 2.08 -20.17
CA ALA A 383 22.84 1.22 -19.41
C ALA A 383 22.28 1.12 -18.00
N SER A 384 22.25 -0.08 -17.44
CA SER A 384 21.95 -0.25 -16.02
C SER A 384 22.94 0.55 -15.15
N TYR A 385 22.52 0.91 -13.94
CA TYR A 385 23.33 1.66 -12.98
C TYR A 385 24.73 1.06 -12.71
N ARG A 386 24.92 -0.26 -12.92
CA ARG A 386 26.22 -0.96 -12.79
C ARG A 386 27.05 -0.98 -14.07
N GLU A 387 26.39 -1.01 -15.23
CA GLU A 387 27.06 -1.08 -16.52
C GLU A 387 27.83 0.22 -16.81
N ILE A 388 27.25 1.36 -16.43
CA ILE A 388 27.90 2.68 -16.46
C ILE A 388 29.22 2.65 -15.67
N MET A 389 29.29 1.86 -14.60
CA MET A 389 30.47 1.71 -13.75
C MET A 389 31.42 0.58 -14.16
N GLY A 390 31.17 -0.10 -15.29
CA GLY A 390 31.99 -1.19 -15.79
C GLY A 390 31.88 -2.50 -15.00
N ALA A 391 30.83 -2.67 -14.19
CA ALA A 391 30.57 -3.88 -13.38
C ALA A 391 29.59 -4.88 -14.05
N GLY A 392 29.42 -4.74 -15.36
CA GLY A 392 28.53 -5.57 -16.18
C GLY A 392 27.07 -5.12 -16.17
N ALA A 393 26.30 -5.70 -17.10
CA ALA A 393 24.87 -5.48 -17.27
C ALA A 393 24.09 -6.14 -16.11
N ARG A 394 23.56 -5.32 -15.20
CA ARG A 394 22.85 -5.74 -13.97
C ARG A 394 21.59 -4.90 -13.76
N GLY A 395 20.59 -5.11 -14.60
CA GLY A 395 19.34 -4.34 -14.60
C GLY A 395 18.39 -4.67 -13.46
N MET A 396 18.39 -5.90 -12.96
CA MET A 396 17.54 -6.33 -11.85
C MET A 396 18.23 -6.11 -10.50
N ALA A 397 17.51 -5.46 -9.58
CA ALA A 397 18.06 -5.19 -8.25
C ALA A 397 16.98 -5.07 -7.16
N GLN A 398 17.43 -5.08 -5.91
CA GLN A 398 16.65 -4.74 -4.73
C GLN A 398 17.55 -4.06 -3.69
N MET A 399 17.09 -2.93 -3.15
CA MET A 399 17.73 -2.33 -1.97
C MET A 399 17.32 -3.13 -0.72
N VAL A 400 18.31 -3.61 0.03
CA VAL A 400 18.10 -4.41 1.23
C VAL A 400 18.78 -3.79 2.44
N LYS A 401 18.06 -3.76 3.57
CA LYS A 401 18.60 -3.35 4.87
C LYS A 401 18.96 -4.55 5.71
N VAL A 402 20.23 -4.72 6.06
CA VAL A 402 20.70 -5.86 6.86
C VAL A 402 20.27 -5.66 8.32
N VAL A 403 19.69 -6.70 8.92
CA VAL A 403 19.24 -6.73 10.32
C VAL A 403 20.20 -7.51 11.21
N SER A 404 20.73 -8.62 10.72
CA SER A 404 21.68 -9.46 11.45
C SER A 404 22.57 -10.25 10.50
N THR A 405 23.71 -10.72 11.01
CA THR A 405 24.68 -11.52 10.28
C THR A 405 24.99 -12.82 11.02
N SER A 406 25.31 -13.85 10.26
CA SER A 406 25.95 -15.09 10.72
C SER A 406 27.30 -15.25 10.03
N SER A 407 27.93 -16.43 10.12
CA SER A 407 29.17 -16.70 9.36
C SER A 407 28.97 -16.78 7.85
N ASN A 408 27.78 -17.21 7.40
CA ASN A 408 27.50 -17.52 5.99
C ASN A 408 26.12 -17.06 5.52
N SER A 409 25.41 -16.25 6.31
CA SER A 409 24.13 -15.68 5.92
C SER A 409 23.89 -14.31 6.54
N ILE A 410 23.02 -13.55 5.90
CA ILE A 410 22.52 -12.26 6.39
C ILE A 410 20.99 -12.32 6.44
N THR A 411 20.41 -11.67 7.44
CA THR A 411 18.96 -11.44 7.51
C THR A 411 18.69 -10.00 7.10
N VAL A 412 17.71 -9.79 6.23
CA VAL A 412 17.30 -8.48 5.72
C VAL A 412 15.89 -8.10 6.21
N GLU A 413 15.62 -6.80 6.32
CA GLU A 413 14.36 -6.30 6.91
C GLU A 413 13.14 -6.62 6.04
N ALA A 414 13.17 -6.25 4.75
CA ALA A 414 12.10 -6.57 3.81
C ALA A 414 12.39 -7.92 3.12
N PRO A 415 11.35 -8.73 2.83
CA PRO A 415 11.53 -9.97 2.09
C PRO A 415 12.11 -9.75 0.69
N ILE A 416 12.73 -10.79 0.13
CA ILE A 416 13.28 -10.74 -1.22
C ILE A 416 12.13 -10.70 -2.25
N ASN A 417 12.17 -9.71 -3.14
CA ASN A 417 11.13 -9.43 -4.13
C ASN A 417 11.13 -10.45 -5.30
N TYR A 418 12.30 -10.96 -5.66
CA TYR A 418 12.45 -11.91 -6.76
C TYR A 418 13.59 -12.91 -6.52
N VAL A 419 13.63 -13.98 -7.31
CA VAL A 419 14.73 -14.95 -7.22
C VAL A 419 15.95 -14.36 -7.91
N PHE A 420 17.07 -14.27 -7.20
CA PHE A 420 18.38 -13.91 -7.72
C PHE A 420 19.26 -15.14 -7.75
N GLN A 421 19.84 -15.45 -8.91
CA GLN A 421 20.45 -16.75 -9.17
C GLN A 421 21.97 -16.70 -9.23
N THR A 422 22.60 -17.65 -8.57
CA THR A 422 24.06 -17.86 -8.60
C THR A 422 24.59 -18.13 -10.00
N ALA A 423 23.76 -18.71 -10.89
CA ALA A 423 24.08 -18.88 -12.32
C ALA A 423 24.35 -17.55 -13.04
N PHE A 424 23.77 -16.45 -12.57
CA PHE A 424 23.96 -15.10 -13.07
C PHE A 424 24.84 -14.25 -12.14
N THR A 425 25.70 -14.88 -11.33
CA THR A 425 26.61 -14.15 -10.41
C THR A 425 25.82 -13.20 -9.49
N ALA A 426 24.73 -13.69 -8.91
CA ALA A 426 23.98 -12.96 -7.90
C ALA A 426 24.88 -12.59 -6.71
N GLN A 427 24.75 -11.38 -6.20
CA GLN A 427 25.65 -10.82 -5.20
C GLN A 427 24.98 -9.80 -4.27
N ILE A 428 25.67 -9.50 -3.18
CA ILE A 428 25.43 -8.32 -2.34
C ILE A 428 26.55 -7.30 -2.58
N THR A 429 26.18 -6.06 -2.86
CA THR A 429 27.10 -4.93 -3.06
C THR A 429 26.76 -3.79 -2.10
N LYS A 430 27.74 -2.96 -1.72
CA LYS A 430 27.47 -1.74 -0.95
C LYS A 430 26.48 -0.82 -1.68
N GLY A 431 25.54 -0.21 -0.96
CA GLY A 431 24.45 0.59 -1.54
C GLY A 431 24.85 1.99 -2.01
N GLY A 432 25.92 2.14 -2.80
CA GLY A 432 26.32 3.45 -3.35
C GLY A 432 26.94 4.42 -2.33
N TYR A 433 27.33 3.93 -1.16
CA TYR A 433 28.08 4.67 -0.14
C TYR A 433 28.96 3.73 0.69
N ASP A 434 29.92 4.27 1.43
CA ASP A 434 30.75 3.43 2.30
C ASP A 434 29.98 3.05 3.57
N THR A 435 29.60 1.77 3.68
CA THR A 435 28.81 1.25 4.80
C THR A 435 29.51 1.37 6.16
N ALA A 436 30.84 1.52 6.18
CA ALA A 436 31.59 1.78 7.42
C ALA A 436 31.44 3.22 7.94
N SER A 437 31.00 4.15 7.09
CA SER A 437 30.89 5.59 7.42
C SER A 437 29.51 6.00 7.98
N ASN A 438 28.53 5.08 8.00
CA ASN A 438 27.14 5.33 8.44
C ASN A 438 26.47 6.52 7.72
N ASN A 439 26.48 6.50 6.40
CA ASN A 439 26.12 7.67 5.61
C ASN A 439 24.69 7.81 5.07
N PRO A 440 23.78 6.81 4.95
CA PRO A 440 22.45 7.07 4.38
C PRO A 440 21.68 8.04 5.27
N ARG A 441 20.83 8.91 4.69
CA ARG A 441 20.01 9.82 5.51
C ARG A 441 18.81 9.06 6.04
N ARG A 442 18.57 9.13 7.36
CA ARG A 442 17.53 8.33 7.99
C ARG A 442 16.45 9.19 8.61
N ASN A 443 15.20 8.84 8.32
CA ASN A 443 14.03 9.44 8.97
C ASN A 443 13.99 10.98 8.91
N CYS A 444 14.53 11.57 7.85
CA CYS A 444 14.48 13.01 7.62
C CYS A 444 13.23 13.38 6.80
N GLY A 445 12.75 14.61 6.96
CA GLY A 445 11.48 15.05 6.37
C GLY A 445 11.53 16.43 5.73
N VAL A 446 10.76 16.61 4.66
CA VAL A 446 10.39 17.90 4.08
C VAL A 446 8.87 18.01 4.11
N GLU A 447 8.36 19.03 4.81
CA GLU A 447 6.93 19.13 5.12
C GLU A 447 6.36 20.53 4.92
N ASN A 448 5.12 20.62 4.42
CA ASN A 448 4.31 21.84 4.46
C ASN A 448 4.94 23.05 3.75
N LEU A 449 5.52 22.85 2.57
CA LEU A 449 6.18 23.91 1.80
C LEU A 449 5.47 24.12 0.47
N TYR A 450 5.37 25.36 0.04
CA TYR A 450 5.15 25.70 -1.36
C TYR A 450 6.51 26.03 -1.99
N MET A 451 6.76 25.54 -3.19
CA MET A 451 8.02 25.71 -3.91
C MET A 451 7.76 26.10 -5.36
N THR A 452 8.50 27.09 -5.87
CA THR A 452 8.50 27.46 -7.29
C THR A 452 9.87 27.94 -7.75
N ALA A 453 10.15 27.80 -9.04
CA ALA A 453 11.42 28.20 -9.64
C ALA A 453 11.22 29.38 -10.60
N SER A 454 12.16 30.32 -10.59
CA SER A 454 12.24 31.43 -11.54
C SER A 454 13.30 31.20 -12.63
N TYR A 455 13.78 29.97 -12.77
CA TYR A 455 14.79 29.54 -13.73
C TYR A 455 14.38 28.20 -14.36
N SER A 456 14.89 27.91 -15.55
CA SER A 456 14.67 26.66 -16.26
C SER A 456 15.95 25.83 -16.33
N ASP A 457 15.87 24.54 -16.03
CA ASP A 457 16.95 23.56 -16.20
C ASP A 457 16.37 22.15 -16.31
N GLY A 458 16.56 21.50 -17.46
CA GLY A 458 16.12 20.13 -17.74
C GLY A 458 16.74 19.09 -16.83
N ASN A 459 17.87 19.40 -16.17
CA ASN A 459 18.55 18.48 -15.27
C ASN A 459 18.28 18.74 -13.79
N THR A 460 17.51 19.76 -13.41
CA THR A 460 17.23 19.95 -11.98
C THR A 460 16.05 19.11 -11.52
N ARG A 461 16.24 18.41 -10.40
CA ARG A 461 15.19 17.72 -9.66
C ARG A 461 14.78 18.59 -8.49
N PHE A 462 13.50 18.95 -8.37
CA PHE A 462 13.10 20.01 -7.46
C PHE A 462 13.24 19.59 -5.99
N ILE A 463 12.94 18.32 -5.70
CA ILE A 463 13.34 17.61 -4.50
C ILE A 463 14.00 16.29 -4.91
N ARG A 464 15.21 16.02 -4.43
CA ARG A 464 15.92 14.76 -4.68
C ARG A 464 16.25 14.05 -3.38
N LEU A 465 15.84 12.80 -3.26
CA LEU A 465 16.24 11.89 -2.19
C LEU A 465 17.27 10.92 -2.76
N GLU A 466 18.48 10.88 -2.22
CA GLU A 466 19.55 9.99 -2.66
C GLU A 466 20.11 9.23 -1.45
N ASN A 467 20.13 7.89 -1.51
CA ASN A 467 20.54 7.02 -0.39
C ASN A 467 19.78 7.32 0.91
N CYS A 468 18.45 7.46 0.80
CA CYS A 468 17.58 7.72 1.94
C CYS A 468 16.95 6.42 2.49
N ASP A 469 16.81 6.35 3.81
CA ASP A 469 16.22 5.22 4.55
C ASP A 469 15.09 5.75 5.46
N GLY A 470 13.84 5.50 5.07
CA GLY A 470 12.68 5.96 5.84
C GLY A 470 12.48 7.48 5.84
N CYS A 471 12.97 8.20 4.83
CA CYS A 471 12.75 9.64 4.68
C CYS A 471 11.42 9.96 4.00
N TRP A 472 10.97 11.21 4.08
CA TRP A 472 9.69 11.59 3.47
C TRP A 472 9.61 13.01 2.92
N VAL A 473 8.72 13.17 1.95
CA VAL A 473 8.18 14.44 1.46
C VAL A 473 6.67 14.42 1.69
N LYS A 474 6.15 15.37 2.47
CA LYS A 474 4.75 15.38 2.87
C LYS A 474 4.11 16.76 2.76
N ASN A 475 2.94 16.82 2.12
CA ASN A 475 2.16 18.05 2.01
C ASN A 475 2.99 19.22 1.42
N VAL A 476 3.71 18.93 0.34
CA VAL A 476 4.45 19.94 -0.42
C VAL A 476 3.66 20.31 -1.66
N GLN A 477 3.70 21.58 -2.04
CA GLN A 477 3.18 22.08 -3.31
C GLN A 477 4.35 22.52 -4.19
N LEU A 478 4.56 21.85 -5.30
CA LEU A 478 5.53 22.23 -6.33
C LEU A 478 4.75 22.88 -7.47
N TYR A 479 5.14 24.08 -7.86
CA TYR A 479 4.56 24.79 -9.00
C TYR A 479 5.64 25.27 -9.94
N ASN A 480 5.47 25.01 -11.24
CA ASN A 480 6.36 25.48 -12.30
C ASN A 480 7.83 25.10 -12.03
N GLN A 481 8.07 23.79 -11.93
CA GLN A 481 9.39 23.24 -11.65
C GLN A 481 10.42 23.61 -12.74
N PRO A 482 11.74 23.59 -12.43
CA PRO A 482 12.77 24.05 -13.36
C PRO A 482 12.78 23.36 -14.72
N GLY A 483 12.47 22.07 -14.78
CA GLY A 483 12.49 21.35 -16.05
C GLY A 483 12.47 19.85 -15.87
N GLY A 484 13.36 19.28 -15.05
CA GLY A 484 13.49 17.83 -14.87
C GLY A 484 12.32 17.17 -14.12
N ILE A 485 12.59 16.69 -12.90
CA ILE A 485 11.65 15.86 -12.12
C ILE A 485 11.24 16.60 -10.84
N GLY A 486 9.97 16.53 -10.45
CA GLY A 486 9.46 17.20 -9.26
C GLY A 486 10.04 16.60 -7.99
N ILE A 487 9.82 15.30 -7.81
CA ILE A 487 10.37 14.55 -6.69
C ILE A 487 11.04 13.29 -7.23
N LEU A 488 12.36 13.19 -7.06
CA LEU A 488 13.14 12.02 -7.43
C LEU A 488 13.60 11.27 -6.17
N GLY A 489 13.44 9.94 -6.16
CA GLY A 489 14.14 9.06 -5.25
C GLY A 489 15.15 8.20 -5.98
N ASP A 490 16.41 8.19 -5.53
CA ASP A 490 17.51 7.36 -6.04
C ASP A 490 18.10 6.52 -4.89
N PHE A 491 18.27 5.22 -5.10
CA PHE A 491 18.81 4.30 -4.09
C PHE A 491 18.10 4.42 -2.72
N CYS A 492 16.78 4.65 -2.76
CA CYS A 492 15.99 4.89 -1.56
C CYS A 492 15.37 3.59 -1.03
N TYR A 493 15.33 3.47 0.30
CA TYR A 493 14.69 2.37 1.00
C TYR A 493 13.56 2.90 1.87
N ARG A 494 12.34 2.38 1.68
CA ARG A 494 11.19 2.69 2.55
C ARG A 494 10.86 4.17 2.72
N CYS A 495 11.10 4.99 1.70
CA CYS A 495 10.77 6.42 1.73
C CYS A 495 9.29 6.67 1.37
N GLU A 496 8.73 7.78 1.82
CA GLU A 496 7.34 8.19 1.54
C GLU A 496 7.24 9.53 0.82
N MET A 497 6.51 9.58 -0.29
CA MET A 497 6.14 10.83 -0.96
C MET A 497 4.63 10.92 -0.96
N ARG A 498 4.06 11.79 -0.11
CA ARG A 498 2.62 11.77 0.13
C ARG A 498 1.97 13.12 0.31
N ASP A 499 0.66 13.12 0.15
CA ASP A 499 -0.21 14.26 0.43
C ASP A 499 0.18 15.53 -0.34
N SER A 500 0.96 15.44 -1.42
CA SER A 500 1.59 16.57 -2.11
C SER A 500 0.87 16.94 -3.41
N TYR A 501 1.17 18.12 -3.94
CA TYR A 501 0.63 18.62 -5.20
C TYR A 501 1.77 19.11 -6.10
N ILE A 502 1.96 18.47 -7.25
CA ILE A 502 2.98 18.81 -8.23
C ILE A 502 2.25 19.31 -9.49
N ASN A 503 2.51 20.56 -9.87
CA ASN A 503 1.83 21.22 -10.98
C ASN A 503 2.82 21.94 -11.90
N ALA A 504 2.75 21.62 -13.18
CA ALA A 504 3.49 22.28 -14.26
C ALA A 504 5.03 22.22 -14.18
N SER A 505 5.63 22.22 -15.35
CA SER A 505 7.06 22.36 -15.58
C SER A 505 7.35 23.53 -16.52
N GLN A 506 8.57 24.07 -16.44
CA GLN A 506 9.05 25.03 -17.43
C GLN A 506 9.47 24.36 -18.75
N LEU A 507 9.77 23.06 -18.71
CA LEU A 507 10.22 22.27 -19.85
C LEU A 507 9.52 20.90 -19.89
N TYR A 508 9.35 20.34 -21.09
CA TYR A 508 8.60 19.10 -21.37
C TYR A 508 9.19 18.31 -22.54
N ASP A 509 10.49 18.44 -22.83
CA ASP A 509 11.14 17.56 -23.80
C ASP A 509 11.46 16.19 -23.14
N GLY A 510 12.06 15.26 -23.88
CA GLY A 510 12.42 13.94 -23.36
C GLY A 510 13.31 14.02 -22.12
N GLY A 511 12.88 13.38 -21.03
CA GLY A 511 13.54 13.46 -19.72
C GLY A 511 13.10 14.63 -18.83
N GLU A 512 12.12 15.42 -19.26
CA GLU A 512 11.68 16.65 -18.60
C GLU A 512 10.17 16.65 -18.32
N GLY A 513 9.76 17.42 -17.32
CA GLY A 513 8.37 17.61 -16.95
C GLY A 513 7.78 16.50 -16.11
N TYR A 514 8.62 15.70 -15.44
CA TYR A 514 8.14 14.51 -14.71
C TYR A 514 7.68 14.89 -13.30
N GLY A 515 6.69 14.17 -12.78
CA GLY A 515 6.13 14.37 -11.45
C GLY A 515 6.96 13.73 -10.36
N ILE A 516 6.58 12.52 -9.97
CA ILE A 516 7.26 11.73 -8.94
C ILE A 516 7.86 10.49 -9.60
N ALA A 517 9.17 10.36 -9.51
CA ALA A 517 9.90 9.22 -10.07
C ALA A 517 10.77 8.52 -9.02
N LEU A 518 10.78 7.20 -9.08
CA LEU A 518 11.79 6.38 -8.42
C LEU A 518 12.78 5.89 -9.47
N TYR A 519 14.05 6.17 -9.25
CA TYR A 519 15.17 5.80 -10.09
C TYR A 519 16.16 4.95 -9.28
N ASP A 520 17.02 4.24 -10.00
CA ASP A 520 18.16 3.48 -9.49
C ASP A 520 17.92 2.75 -8.17
N VAL A 521 17.37 1.53 -8.25
CA VAL A 521 17.29 0.57 -7.15
C VAL A 521 16.60 1.13 -5.90
N CYS A 522 15.43 1.77 -6.07
CA CYS A 522 14.55 2.07 -4.95
C CYS A 522 13.74 0.83 -4.54
N SER A 523 13.60 0.57 -3.23
CA SER A 523 12.77 -0.54 -2.74
C SER A 523 11.93 -0.20 -1.52
N GLY A 524 10.68 -0.67 -1.54
CA GLY A 524 9.71 -0.47 -0.47
C GLY A 524 9.26 0.98 -0.29
N CYS A 525 9.49 1.86 -1.26
CA CYS A 525 8.99 3.23 -1.21
C CYS A 525 7.47 3.28 -1.44
N LEU A 526 6.81 4.28 -0.85
CA LEU A 526 5.37 4.49 -0.93
C LEU A 526 5.06 5.92 -1.42
N ILE A 527 4.43 6.01 -2.59
CA ILE A 527 4.01 7.25 -3.23
C ILE A 527 2.48 7.31 -3.15
N GLU A 528 1.94 8.07 -2.20
CA GLU A 528 0.52 7.95 -1.84
C GLU A 528 -0.21 9.29 -1.77
N ASN A 529 -1.43 9.34 -2.30
CA ASN A 529 -2.32 10.49 -2.13
C ASN A 529 -1.67 11.80 -2.64
N ASN A 530 -1.09 11.80 -3.84
CA ASN A 530 -0.56 13.01 -4.47
C ASN A 530 -1.48 13.49 -5.59
N ILE A 531 -1.47 14.80 -5.85
CA ILE A 531 -2.08 15.45 -7.01
C ILE A 531 -0.96 15.76 -7.99
N LEU A 532 -1.11 15.35 -9.24
CA LEU A 532 -0.15 15.54 -10.31
C LEU A 532 -0.89 16.15 -11.49
N GLU A 533 -0.55 17.38 -11.87
CA GLU A 533 -1.27 18.09 -12.93
C GLU A 533 -0.31 18.78 -13.90
N HIS A 534 -0.62 18.66 -15.21
CA HIS A 534 0.14 19.33 -16.26
C HIS A 534 1.63 18.96 -16.25
N LEU A 535 1.88 17.66 -16.25
CA LEU A 535 3.21 17.04 -16.27
C LEU A 535 3.29 16.10 -17.47
N HIS A 536 4.49 15.76 -17.93
CA HIS A 536 4.64 14.77 -18.99
C HIS A 536 4.41 13.35 -18.44
N VAL A 537 5.35 12.83 -17.65
CA VAL A 537 5.14 11.59 -16.87
C VAL A 537 4.75 11.92 -15.44
N ALA A 538 3.57 11.51 -14.99
CA ALA A 538 3.13 11.82 -13.64
C ALA A 538 3.81 10.92 -12.58
N LEU A 539 3.65 9.59 -12.71
CA LEU A 539 4.18 8.60 -11.76
C LEU A 539 5.10 7.63 -12.51
N GLN A 540 6.38 7.57 -12.13
CA GLN A 540 7.36 6.75 -12.85
C GLN A 540 8.17 5.84 -11.92
N VAL A 541 8.48 4.63 -12.38
CA VAL A 541 9.43 3.71 -11.74
C VAL A 541 10.52 3.27 -12.72
N ASN A 542 11.77 3.28 -12.28
CA ASN A 542 12.91 3.05 -13.16
C ASN A 542 14.04 2.20 -12.59
N TYR A 543 14.88 1.72 -13.50
CA TYR A 543 16.25 1.25 -13.27
C TYR A 543 16.43 0.34 -12.03
N GLY A 544 15.90 -0.87 -12.10
CA GLY A 544 16.06 -1.88 -11.05
C GLY A 544 15.29 -1.59 -9.75
N SER A 545 14.49 -0.52 -9.71
CA SER A 545 13.60 -0.24 -8.59
C SER A 545 12.52 -1.33 -8.48
N SER A 546 12.35 -1.87 -7.26
CA SER A 546 11.47 -3.01 -7.04
C SER A 546 10.73 -3.03 -5.71
N GLY A 547 9.51 -3.57 -5.72
CA GLY A 547 8.69 -3.73 -4.52
C GLY A 547 8.12 -2.41 -3.97
N ASN A 548 7.97 -1.38 -4.81
CA ASN A 548 7.42 -0.08 -4.43
C ASN A 548 5.89 -0.02 -4.64
N VAL A 549 5.23 0.96 -4.02
CA VAL A 549 3.78 1.19 -4.15
C VAL A 549 3.49 2.64 -4.54
N TYR A 550 2.61 2.80 -5.53
CA TYR A 550 2.00 4.04 -5.96
C TYR A 550 0.49 3.95 -5.72
N GLY A 551 0.02 4.54 -4.63
CA GLY A 551 -1.33 4.35 -4.11
C GLY A 551 -2.18 5.62 -4.14
N TYR A 552 -3.40 5.56 -4.68
CA TYR A 552 -4.41 6.60 -4.50
C TYR A 552 -4.00 8.02 -4.92
N ASN A 553 -3.13 8.12 -5.94
CA ASN A 553 -2.74 9.38 -6.56
C ASN A 553 -3.78 9.82 -7.60
N TYR A 554 -3.84 11.12 -7.85
CA TYR A 554 -4.71 11.75 -8.83
C TYR A 554 -3.86 12.45 -9.88
N GLU A 555 -3.96 12.00 -11.12
CA GLU A 555 -3.35 12.63 -12.29
C GLU A 555 -4.43 13.34 -13.13
N LYS A 556 -4.09 14.51 -13.67
CA LYS A 556 -4.95 15.27 -14.58
C LYS A 556 -4.16 16.14 -15.57
N SER A 557 -4.69 16.26 -16.79
CA SER A 557 -4.23 17.21 -17.82
C SER A 557 -2.74 17.05 -18.17
N GLY A 558 -2.25 15.83 -18.38
CA GLY A 558 -0.88 15.60 -18.81
C GLY A 558 -0.49 16.37 -20.08
N TYR A 559 0.81 16.55 -20.24
CA TYR A 559 1.43 17.26 -21.34
C TYR A 559 2.12 16.25 -22.27
N PRO A 560 1.76 16.17 -23.55
CA PRO A 560 2.35 15.19 -24.44
C PRO A 560 3.77 15.56 -24.86
N ASP A 561 4.72 14.64 -24.70
CA ASP A 561 6.03 14.65 -25.35
C ASP A 561 6.13 13.44 -26.29
N ALA A 562 6.68 13.64 -27.47
CA ALA A 562 6.68 12.65 -28.55
C ALA A 562 5.30 12.02 -28.86
N GLN A 563 4.20 12.74 -28.54
CA GLN A 563 2.79 12.30 -28.59
C GLN A 563 2.35 11.36 -27.47
N GLN A 564 3.19 11.04 -26.49
CA GLN A 564 2.87 10.23 -25.33
C GLN A 564 2.63 11.12 -24.10
N ASP A 565 1.71 10.75 -23.24
CA ASP A 565 1.39 11.44 -21.99
C ASP A 565 1.08 10.42 -20.88
N PRO A 566 2.06 9.63 -20.39
CA PRO A 566 1.76 8.58 -19.44
C PRO A 566 1.48 9.12 -18.04
N ALA A 567 0.34 8.73 -17.47
CA ALA A 567 0.03 8.99 -16.07
C ALA A 567 0.82 8.04 -15.15
N ILE A 568 0.92 6.78 -15.55
CA ILE A 568 1.70 5.74 -14.87
C ILE A 568 2.69 5.18 -15.87
N ASP A 569 3.95 5.14 -15.48
CA ASP A 569 5.03 4.70 -16.34
C ASP A 569 6.04 3.76 -15.65
N SER A 570 6.53 2.80 -16.42
CA SER A 570 7.64 1.92 -16.08
C SER A 570 8.69 2.04 -17.17
N HIS A 571 9.89 2.46 -16.79
CA HIS A 571 10.91 2.91 -17.74
C HIS A 571 12.33 2.51 -17.30
N GLY A 572 13.29 2.50 -18.23
CA GLY A 572 14.66 2.04 -17.96
C GLY A 572 14.78 0.55 -17.61
N THR A 573 16.01 0.04 -17.52
CA THR A 573 16.26 -1.40 -17.26
C THR A 573 16.58 -1.67 -15.79
N HIS A 574 15.93 -2.55 -15.02
CA HIS A 574 14.70 -3.32 -15.22
C HIS A 574 13.83 -3.21 -13.96
N PRO A 575 12.90 -2.23 -13.89
CA PRO A 575 11.98 -2.14 -12.77
C PRO A 575 11.09 -3.40 -12.72
N MET A 576 10.79 -3.84 -11.50
CA MET A 576 9.96 -5.03 -11.31
C MET A 576 9.20 -5.08 -10.00
N MET A 577 8.09 -5.82 -9.98
CA MET A 577 7.31 -6.11 -8.76
C MET A 577 6.83 -4.83 -8.05
N ASN A 578 6.56 -3.75 -8.77
CA ASN A 578 5.92 -2.56 -8.20
C ASN A 578 4.40 -2.64 -8.36
N LEU A 579 3.70 -1.87 -7.52
CA LEU A 579 2.25 -1.86 -7.45
C LEU A 579 1.73 -0.44 -7.66
N PHE A 580 0.85 -0.28 -8.64
CA PHE A 580 0.04 0.91 -8.87
C PHE A 580 -1.39 0.59 -8.48
N GLU A 581 -1.84 1.09 -7.32
CA GLU A 581 -3.14 0.74 -6.75
C GLU A 581 -4.05 1.97 -6.55
N GLY A 582 -5.30 1.87 -6.99
CA GLY A 582 -6.33 2.83 -6.58
C GLY A 582 -6.13 4.24 -7.10
N ASN A 583 -5.29 4.45 -8.12
CA ASN A 583 -5.04 5.76 -8.71
C ASN A 583 -6.19 6.15 -9.66
N TYR A 584 -6.38 7.46 -9.83
CA TYR A 584 -7.22 8.02 -10.88
C TYR A 584 -6.31 8.73 -11.89
N CYS A 585 -6.37 8.31 -13.14
CA CYS A 585 -5.56 8.80 -14.24
C CYS A 585 -6.49 9.26 -15.37
N GLU A 586 -6.31 10.50 -15.83
CA GLU A 586 -6.87 10.94 -17.10
C GLU A 586 -6.10 10.29 -18.26
N ASP A 587 -4.78 10.22 -18.13
CA ASP A 587 -3.96 9.68 -19.18
C ASP A 587 -3.63 8.20 -18.93
N LYS A 588 -2.76 7.62 -19.77
CA LYS A 588 -2.60 6.17 -19.89
C LYS A 588 -1.67 5.55 -18.85
N VAL A 589 -1.78 4.23 -18.72
CA VAL A 589 -0.69 3.40 -18.22
C VAL A 589 0.19 3.04 -19.43
N LEU A 590 1.48 3.30 -19.34
CA LEU A 590 2.48 2.92 -20.33
C LEU A 590 3.60 2.16 -19.64
N PHE A 591 3.90 0.93 -20.05
CA PHE A 591 5.18 0.31 -19.71
C PHE A 591 6.00 0.27 -20.99
N ASP A 592 6.91 1.23 -21.13
CA ASP A 592 7.63 1.46 -22.37
C ASP A 592 8.85 0.53 -22.53
N PHE A 593 9.46 0.60 -23.71
CA PHE A 593 10.72 -0.06 -24.00
C PHE A 593 11.77 0.94 -24.51
N ILE A 594 11.72 2.20 -24.06
CA ILE A 594 12.61 3.26 -24.56
C ILE A 594 14.04 3.01 -24.08
N HIS A 595 14.22 2.69 -22.80
CA HIS A 595 15.54 2.51 -22.18
C HIS A 595 15.76 1.11 -21.59
N GLY A 596 14.91 0.15 -21.93
CA GLY A 596 15.03 -1.20 -21.39
C GLY A 596 13.73 -1.91 -21.15
N SER A 597 13.85 -3.17 -20.73
CA SER A 597 12.71 -3.99 -20.33
C SER A 597 12.28 -3.75 -18.88
N GLY A 598 11.00 -3.97 -18.57
CA GLY A 598 10.47 -4.14 -17.21
C GLY A 598 9.77 -5.49 -17.02
N SER A 599 9.34 -5.83 -15.79
CA SER A 599 8.52 -7.03 -15.60
C SER A 599 7.69 -7.04 -14.31
N HIS A 600 6.63 -7.86 -14.30
CA HIS A 600 5.82 -8.13 -13.10
C HIS A 600 5.22 -6.89 -12.42
N GLU A 601 5.08 -5.79 -13.17
CA GLU A 601 4.40 -4.61 -12.68
C GLU A 601 2.91 -4.90 -12.51
N THR A 602 2.32 -4.35 -11.44
CA THR A 602 0.93 -4.64 -11.08
C THR A 602 0.08 -3.37 -11.06
N VAL A 603 -0.92 -3.31 -11.92
CA VAL A 603 -1.92 -2.23 -11.99
C VAL A 603 -3.22 -2.77 -11.43
N PHE A 604 -3.56 -2.35 -10.21
CA PHE A 604 -4.67 -2.90 -9.43
C PHE A 604 -5.73 -1.86 -9.04
N ARG A 605 -7.00 -2.09 -9.37
CA ARG A 605 -8.13 -1.22 -8.96
C ARG A 605 -7.96 0.27 -9.26
N ASN A 606 -7.39 0.63 -10.40
CA ASN A 606 -7.28 2.02 -10.85
C ASN A 606 -8.47 2.43 -11.71
N ARG A 607 -8.74 3.74 -11.75
CA ARG A 607 -9.57 4.36 -12.79
C ARG A 607 -8.64 5.02 -13.82
N VAL A 608 -8.56 4.46 -15.02
CA VAL A 608 -7.70 4.97 -16.09
C VAL A 608 -8.56 5.36 -17.28
N MET A 609 -8.65 6.65 -17.57
CA MET A 609 -9.47 7.17 -18.67
C MET A 609 -8.78 6.91 -20.02
N GLY A 610 -7.44 6.99 -20.06
CA GLY A 610 -6.62 6.76 -21.26
C GLY A 610 -6.86 7.79 -22.35
N TRP A 611 -7.26 9.01 -21.98
CA TRP A 611 -7.67 10.01 -22.95
C TRP A 611 -7.50 11.44 -22.47
N GLN A 612 -6.68 12.17 -23.22
CA GLN A 612 -6.44 13.59 -23.09
C GLN A 612 -7.13 14.32 -24.29
N PRO A 613 -8.17 15.15 -24.06
CA PRO A 613 -8.97 15.76 -25.14
C PRO A 613 -8.25 16.75 -26.07
N THR A 614 -7.06 17.20 -25.69
CA THR A 614 -6.17 18.09 -26.43
C THR A 614 -5.05 17.34 -27.18
N ASN A 615 -4.86 16.05 -26.92
CA ASN A 615 -3.98 15.16 -27.67
C ASN A 615 -4.80 14.31 -28.66
N GLY A 616 -4.23 14.05 -29.84
CA GLY A 616 -4.89 13.32 -30.93
C GLY A 616 -4.27 11.96 -31.27
N TYR A 617 -3.19 11.60 -30.59
CA TYR A 617 -2.39 10.41 -30.82
C TYR A 617 -2.12 9.68 -29.51
N ASP A 618 -1.85 8.37 -29.57
CA ASP A 618 -1.44 7.56 -28.41
C ASP A 618 -2.48 7.54 -27.28
N GLN A 619 -3.76 7.41 -27.67
CA GLN A 619 -4.92 7.53 -26.80
C GLN A 619 -5.50 6.15 -26.50
N GLU A 620 -4.85 5.46 -25.56
CA GLU A 620 -5.28 4.16 -25.04
C GLU A 620 -5.27 4.13 -23.52
N ALA A 621 -6.01 3.19 -22.91
CA ALA A 621 -6.01 3.08 -21.45
C ALA A 621 -4.75 2.39 -20.91
N VAL A 622 -4.28 1.33 -21.59
CA VAL A 622 -3.13 0.54 -21.16
C VAL A 622 -2.29 0.16 -22.37
N GLU A 623 -1.04 0.58 -22.36
CA GLU A 623 -0.01 0.15 -23.30
C GLU A 623 1.11 -0.60 -22.58
N ILE A 624 1.47 -1.77 -23.11
CA ILE A 624 2.58 -2.59 -22.62
C ILE A 624 3.46 -2.89 -23.83
N CYS A 625 4.61 -2.25 -23.92
CA CYS A 625 5.53 -2.43 -25.04
C CYS A 625 6.22 -3.81 -24.99
N GLU A 626 6.88 -4.20 -26.08
CA GLU A 626 7.69 -5.43 -26.09
C GLU A 626 8.72 -5.48 -24.94
N TYR A 627 9.16 -6.68 -24.58
CA TYR A 627 10.05 -6.96 -23.45
C TYR A 627 9.51 -6.62 -22.06
N ASN A 628 8.33 -6.01 -21.93
CA ASN A 628 7.64 -5.89 -20.65
C ASN A 628 6.83 -7.16 -20.35
N ARG A 629 7.33 -7.98 -19.42
CA ARG A 629 6.86 -9.37 -19.24
C ARG A 629 6.13 -9.60 -17.94
N HIS A 630 5.15 -10.50 -17.97
CA HIS A 630 4.45 -11.00 -16.79
C HIS A 630 3.71 -9.93 -15.95
N CYS A 631 3.44 -8.76 -16.55
CA CYS A 631 2.69 -7.68 -15.92
C CYS A 631 1.25 -8.10 -15.59
N ASN A 632 0.66 -7.48 -14.57
CA ASN A 632 -0.68 -7.78 -14.08
C ASN A 632 -1.57 -6.54 -14.21
N ILE A 633 -2.66 -6.64 -14.98
CA ILE A 633 -3.69 -5.60 -15.06
C ILE A 633 -4.97 -6.19 -14.48
N VAL A 634 -5.29 -5.84 -13.23
CA VAL A 634 -6.35 -6.52 -12.47
C VAL A 634 -7.32 -5.54 -11.81
N GLY A 635 -8.62 -5.71 -12.05
CA GLY A 635 -9.68 -5.01 -11.32
C GLY A 635 -9.85 -3.53 -11.66
N ASN A 636 -9.36 -3.08 -12.81
CA ASN A 636 -9.37 -1.66 -13.19
C ASN A 636 -10.66 -1.26 -13.93
N ILE A 637 -10.91 0.05 -13.99
CA ILE A 637 -11.96 0.67 -14.81
C ILE A 637 -11.28 1.46 -15.92
N LEU A 638 -11.36 0.94 -17.15
CA LEU A 638 -10.52 1.37 -18.27
C LEU A 638 -11.31 2.06 -19.37
N GLY A 639 -10.73 3.12 -19.91
CA GLY A 639 -11.19 3.82 -21.10
C GLY A 639 -12.25 4.89 -20.83
N THR A 640 -12.67 5.53 -21.90
CA THR A 640 -13.65 6.62 -21.90
C THR A 640 -14.80 6.33 -22.85
N VAL A 641 -16.03 6.40 -22.35
CA VAL A 641 -17.26 6.11 -23.10
C VAL A 641 -17.38 7.07 -24.28
N GLY A 642 -17.60 6.52 -25.48
CA GLY A 642 -17.75 7.30 -26.71
C GLY A 642 -16.44 7.75 -27.35
N VAL A 643 -15.29 7.47 -26.72
CA VAL A 643 -13.95 7.75 -27.27
C VAL A 643 -13.34 6.44 -27.76
N HIS A 644 -13.06 5.52 -26.84
CA HIS A 644 -12.42 4.24 -27.16
C HIS A 644 -13.39 3.32 -27.89
N ASN A 645 -12.92 2.67 -28.96
CA ASN A 645 -13.75 1.81 -29.80
C ASN A 645 -13.11 0.44 -30.11
N ILE A 646 -11.86 0.22 -29.69
CA ILE A 646 -11.14 -1.06 -29.84
C ILE A 646 -10.86 -1.64 -28.45
N TYR A 647 -11.25 -2.89 -28.21
CA TYR A 647 -11.01 -3.54 -26.92
C TYR A 647 -9.54 -3.94 -26.75
N ASN A 648 -8.91 -4.50 -27.78
CA ASN A 648 -7.50 -4.85 -27.72
C ASN A 648 -6.86 -4.84 -29.11
N LEU A 649 -5.64 -4.33 -29.16
CA LEU A 649 -4.67 -4.58 -30.21
C LEU A 649 -3.50 -5.31 -29.59
N ILE A 650 -3.18 -6.45 -30.20
CA ILE A 650 -2.08 -7.29 -29.74
C ILE A 650 -1.18 -7.52 -30.94
N ALA A 651 0.11 -7.26 -30.77
CA ALA A 651 1.04 -7.43 -31.86
C ALA A 651 1.05 -8.88 -32.38
N PRO A 652 1.21 -9.07 -33.72
CA PRO A 652 1.45 -8.06 -34.74
C PRO A 652 0.18 -7.67 -35.53
N ASP A 653 -0.94 -7.32 -34.87
CA ASP A 653 -2.11 -6.80 -35.58
C ASP A 653 -1.73 -5.53 -36.38
N PRO A 654 -1.84 -5.55 -37.73
CA PRO A 654 -1.38 -4.46 -38.59
C PRO A 654 -2.32 -3.24 -38.59
N SER A 655 -3.45 -3.30 -37.86
CA SER A 655 -4.37 -2.18 -37.71
C SER A 655 -3.94 -1.18 -36.64
N TYR A 656 -2.88 -1.48 -35.86
CA TYR A 656 -2.30 -0.52 -34.94
C TYR A 656 -1.69 0.68 -35.68
N THR A 657 -2.07 1.88 -35.23
CA THR A 657 -1.56 3.16 -35.69
C THR A 657 -1.48 4.07 -34.48
N GLY A 658 -0.63 5.10 -34.51
CA GLY A 658 -0.57 6.07 -33.41
C GLY A 658 -1.86 6.87 -33.18
N SER A 659 -2.90 6.75 -34.01
CA SER A 659 -4.22 7.38 -33.78
C SER A 659 -5.31 6.40 -33.34
N THR A 660 -4.93 5.19 -32.95
CA THR A 660 -5.86 4.19 -32.45
C THR A 660 -6.46 4.64 -31.11
N LEU A 661 -7.75 4.35 -30.91
CA LEU A 661 -8.46 4.54 -29.64
C LEU A 661 -8.79 3.19 -29.00
N ALA A 662 -7.84 2.59 -28.27
CA ALA A 662 -7.95 1.22 -27.75
C ALA A 662 -7.92 1.11 -26.21
N ILE A 663 -8.51 0.07 -25.64
CA ILE A 663 -8.35 -0.21 -24.19
C ILE A 663 -6.96 -0.80 -23.91
N TYR A 664 -6.55 -1.78 -24.71
CA TYR A 664 -5.25 -2.43 -24.59
C TYR A 664 -4.46 -2.33 -25.89
N VAL A 665 -3.20 -1.91 -25.79
CA VAL A 665 -2.17 -2.01 -26.85
C VAL A 665 -1.01 -2.82 -26.28
N LEU A 666 -0.79 -4.04 -26.81
CA LEU A 666 0.14 -4.99 -26.21
C LEU A 666 1.20 -5.46 -27.20
N GLY A 667 2.45 -5.38 -26.79
CA GLY A 667 3.61 -5.97 -27.44
C GLY A 667 4.23 -5.13 -28.55
N TYR A 668 3.79 -3.89 -28.77
CA TYR A 668 4.34 -3.02 -29.82
C TYR A 668 5.47 -2.13 -29.31
N SER A 669 6.38 -1.75 -30.20
CA SER A 669 7.34 -0.66 -30.02
C SER A 669 7.68 -0.06 -31.40
N ASN A 670 8.51 0.98 -31.43
CA ASN A 670 9.04 1.56 -32.66
C ASN A 670 10.11 0.68 -33.33
N VAL A 671 10.66 -0.31 -32.62
CA VAL A 671 11.79 -1.13 -33.10
C VAL A 671 11.44 -2.60 -33.31
N GLY A 672 10.29 -3.05 -32.82
CA GLY A 672 9.93 -4.46 -32.81
C GLY A 672 8.54 -4.76 -32.29
N TYR A 673 8.31 -6.05 -32.01
CA TYR A 673 7.15 -6.49 -31.26
C TYR A 673 7.38 -7.83 -30.58
N ASP A 674 6.71 -8.03 -29.44
CA ASP A 674 6.51 -9.31 -28.78
C ASP A 674 5.07 -9.78 -28.99
N ASP A 675 4.86 -11.08 -29.19
CA ASP A 675 3.50 -11.63 -29.25
C ASP A 675 2.85 -11.71 -27.85
N ALA A 676 1.54 -11.96 -27.84
CA ALA A 676 0.75 -12.06 -26.61
C ALA A 676 1.33 -13.05 -25.57
N ALA A 677 1.87 -14.17 -26.07
CA ALA A 677 2.39 -15.24 -25.22
C ALA A 677 3.75 -14.85 -24.61
N THR A 678 4.53 -14.02 -25.30
CA THR A 678 5.82 -13.52 -24.83
C THR A 678 5.66 -12.39 -23.82
N CYS A 679 4.75 -11.43 -24.07
CA CYS A 679 4.42 -10.41 -23.06
C CYS A 679 3.79 -11.04 -21.81
N ASP A 680 2.95 -12.07 -22.00
CA ASP A 680 2.32 -12.85 -20.92
C ASP A 680 1.59 -11.95 -19.89
N VAL A 681 0.84 -10.95 -20.37
CA VAL A 681 0.10 -10.02 -19.52
C VAL A 681 -1.11 -10.71 -18.90
N LEU A 682 -1.17 -10.76 -17.57
CA LEU A 682 -2.33 -11.26 -16.85
C LEU A 682 -3.40 -10.16 -16.81
N ARG A 683 -4.58 -10.45 -17.36
CA ARG A 683 -5.75 -9.57 -17.30
C ARG A 683 -6.88 -10.26 -16.58
N ALA A 684 -7.42 -9.61 -15.54
CA ALA A 684 -8.51 -10.17 -14.74
C ALA A 684 -9.41 -9.07 -14.16
N ASP A 685 -10.72 -9.26 -14.26
CA ASP A 685 -11.76 -8.43 -13.68
C ASP A 685 -11.70 -6.94 -14.05
N ASN A 686 -11.16 -6.59 -15.23
CA ASN A 686 -11.17 -5.20 -15.67
C ASN A 686 -12.48 -4.86 -16.38
N TYR A 687 -13.18 -3.87 -15.87
CA TYR A 687 -14.24 -3.21 -16.65
C TYR A 687 -13.61 -2.35 -17.73
N ASN A 688 -14.19 -2.36 -18.94
CA ASN A 688 -13.79 -1.41 -19.97
C ASN A 688 -14.97 -0.81 -20.72
N THR A 689 -14.78 0.41 -21.22
CA THR A 689 -15.84 1.19 -21.88
C THR A 689 -16.23 0.69 -23.27
N VAL A 690 -15.39 -0.12 -23.94
CA VAL A 690 -15.71 -0.69 -25.26
C VAL A 690 -16.71 -1.83 -25.13
N ASN A 691 -16.49 -2.73 -24.17
CA ASN A 691 -17.44 -3.80 -23.87
C ASN A 691 -18.63 -3.31 -23.02
N GLY A 692 -18.45 -2.22 -22.28
CA GLY A 692 -19.44 -1.75 -21.31
C GLY A 692 -19.67 -2.74 -20.17
N ALA A 693 -18.72 -3.64 -19.93
CA ALA A 693 -18.76 -4.73 -18.95
C ALA A 693 -17.35 -5.31 -18.76
N ILE A 694 -17.19 -6.20 -17.77
CA ILE A 694 -16.04 -7.09 -17.67
C ILE A 694 -16.19 -8.20 -18.75
N PRO A 695 -15.25 -8.33 -19.70
CA PRO A 695 -15.31 -9.36 -20.73
C PRO A 695 -15.21 -10.77 -20.14
N ALA A 696 -15.88 -11.75 -20.76
CA ALA A 696 -15.84 -13.14 -20.30
C ALA A 696 -14.40 -13.72 -20.23
N SER A 697 -13.49 -13.23 -21.08
CA SER A 697 -12.07 -13.63 -21.08
C SER A 697 -11.28 -13.16 -19.85
N GLU A 698 -11.78 -12.15 -19.14
CA GLU A 698 -11.14 -11.60 -17.95
C GLU A 698 -11.93 -11.91 -16.66
N SER A 699 -13.08 -12.58 -16.78
CA SER A 699 -13.93 -12.86 -15.62
C SER A 699 -13.19 -13.73 -14.60
N ILE A 700 -13.18 -13.27 -13.35
CA ILE A 700 -12.73 -14.07 -12.18
C ILE A 700 -13.84 -14.97 -11.64
N SER A 701 -14.84 -15.27 -12.49
CA SER A 701 -16.04 -16.02 -12.11
C SER A 701 -16.76 -15.36 -10.94
N ASN A 702 -17.03 -16.11 -9.87
CA ASN A 702 -17.67 -15.60 -8.67
C ASN A 702 -16.65 -15.13 -7.63
N GLN A 703 -15.35 -15.04 -7.91
CA GLN A 703 -14.41 -14.59 -6.88
C GLN A 703 -14.53 -13.09 -6.62
N ALA A 704 -14.14 -12.66 -5.42
CA ALA A 704 -14.05 -11.24 -5.07
C ALA A 704 -12.59 -10.77 -5.18
N LEU A 705 -12.36 -9.59 -5.76
CA LEU A 705 -11.06 -8.95 -5.68
C LEU A 705 -10.75 -8.51 -4.24
N PRO A 706 -9.50 -8.63 -3.76
CA PRO A 706 -9.11 -8.06 -2.47
C PRO A 706 -9.34 -6.54 -2.46
N ASN A 707 -9.57 -5.95 -1.29
CA ASN A 707 -9.78 -4.51 -1.19
C ASN A 707 -8.52 -3.71 -1.52
N SER A 708 -7.36 -4.25 -1.16
CA SER A 708 -6.03 -3.70 -1.40
C SER A 708 -5.01 -4.84 -1.39
N LEU A 709 -3.87 -4.65 -2.05
CA LEU A 709 -2.71 -5.55 -2.02
C LEU A 709 -1.62 -5.08 -1.03
N TYR A 710 -1.73 -3.86 -0.48
CA TYR A 710 -0.75 -3.32 0.48
C TYR A 710 -1.36 -2.80 1.80
N LEU A 711 -2.68 -2.60 1.87
CA LEU A 711 -3.40 -2.14 3.05
C LEU A 711 -4.30 -3.23 3.63
N THR A 712 -4.35 -3.33 4.96
CA THR A 712 -5.22 -4.29 5.67
C THR A 712 -6.65 -3.78 5.84
N GLY A 713 -6.89 -2.49 5.60
CA GLY A 713 -8.17 -1.85 5.84
C GLY A 713 -8.19 -0.43 5.29
N LYS A 714 -9.37 0.20 5.35
CA LYS A 714 -9.59 1.56 4.86
C LYS A 714 -8.62 2.53 5.54
N PRO A 715 -7.78 3.26 4.80
CA PRO A 715 -6.88 4.23 5.40
C PRO A 715 -7.62 5.38 6.06
N ALA A 716 -7.09 5.88 7.18
CA ALA A 716 -7.70 6.99 7.90
C ALA A 716 -7.85 8.26 7.03
N PHE A 717 -6.91 8.48 6.09
CA PHE A 717 -6.93 9.65 5.20
C PHE A 717 -8.04 9.60 4.14
N PHE A 718 -8.75 8.48 3.97
CA PHE A 718 -9.98 8.41 3.17
C PHE A 718 -11.17 9.09 3.85
N ASN A 719 -11.18 9.16 5.18
CA ASN A 719 -12.27 9.71 5.96
C ASN A 719 -13.65 9.20 5.48
N SER A 720 -14.58 10.07 5.09
CA SER A 720 -15.92 9.71 4.62
C SER A 720 -15.99 9.13 3.20
N LEU A 721 -14.90 9.18 2.42
CA LEU A 721 -14.86 8.68 1.04
C LEU A 721 -14.98 7.16 0.93
N PRO A 722 -15.53 6.60 -0.16
CA PRO A 722 -15.64 5.15 -0.35
C PRO A 722 -14.25 4.47 -0.42
N TRP A 723 -14.15 3.26 0.12
CA TRP A 723 -12.96 2.40 0.00
C TRP A 723 -13.37 0.93 -0.12
N PRO A 724 -12.87 0.16 -1.11
CA PRO A 724 -12.00 0.59 -2.21
C PRO A 724 -12.61 1.71 -3.07
N ALA A 725 -11.77 2.62 -3.59
CA ALA A 725 -12.26 3.80 -4.32
C ALA A 725 -12.89 3.46 -5.67
N PHE A 726 -12.39 2.39 -6.30
CA PHE A 726 -12.77 1.94 -7.64
C PHE A 726 -13.12 0.45 -7.61
N ASP A 727 -14.31 0.13 -8.10
CA ASP A 727 -14.86 -1.21 -8.20
C ASP A 727 -15.30 -1.47 -9.65
N PRO A 728 -14.66 -2.43 -10.37
CA PRO A 728 -15.00 -2.73 -11.76
C PRO A 728 -16.44 -3.24 -11.93
N ASN A 729 -17.09 -3.74 -10.86
CA ASN A 729 -18.49 -4.14 -10.89
C ASN A 729 -19.46 -2.96 -10.71
N ASN A 730 -18.97 -1.79 -10.30
CA ASN A 730 -19.73 -0.54 -10.20
C ASN A 730 -18.99 0.63 -10.89
N PRO A 731 -18.79 0.56 -12.21
CA PRO A 731 -18.00 1.55 -12.95
C PRO A 731 -18.63 2.95 -12.93
N SER A 732 -19.95 3.04 -12.82
CA SER A 732 -20.67 4.33 -12.70
C SER A 732 -20.36 5.08 -11.40
N GLY A 733 -19.90 4.37 -10.37
CA GLY A 733 -19.53 4.95 -9.09
C GLY A 733 -18.09 5.46 -9.02
N ALA A 734 -17.28 5.30 -10.07
CA ALA A 734 -15.85 5.64 -10.08
C ALA A 734 -15.59 7.12 -10.34
N LEU A 735 -15.95 7.95 -9.35
CA LEU A 735 -15.74 9.39 -9.38
C LEU A 735 -14.30 9.74 -8.99
N LEU A 736 -13.75 10.78 -9.61
CA LEU A 736 -12.42 11.29 -9.25
C LEU A 736 -12.31 11.72 -7.78
N THR A 737 -13.44 12.13 -7.18
CA THR A 737 -13.51 12.52 -5.76
C THR A 737 -13.59 11.33 -4.80
N ASN A 738 -13.58 10.08 -5.27
CA ASN A 738 -13.56 8.90 -4.41
C ASN A 738 -12.21 8.69 -3.72
N ILE A 739 -11.14 9.26 -4.28
CA ILE A 739 -9.82 9.26 -3.64
C ILE A 739 -9.54 10.63 -2.99
N PRO A 740 -8.83 10.67 -1.85
CA PRO A 740 -8.52 11.92 -1.16
C PRO A 740 -7.75 12.94 -2.00
N ALA A 741 -6.90 12.50 -2.93
CA ALA A 741 -6.17 13.39 -3.83
C ALA A 741 -7.12 14.13 -4.79
N GLY A 742 -7.99 13.39 -5.49
CA GLY A 742 -8.99 13.99 -6.38
C GLY A 742 -10.05 14.79 -5.63
N TYR A 743 -10.42 14.39 -4.40
CA TYR A 743 -11.27 15.20 -3.53
C TYR A 743 -10.62 16.55 -3.20
N ARG A 744 -9.33 16.55 -2.80
CA ARG A 744 -8.58 17.79 -2.52
C ARG A 744 -8.45 18.67 -3.75
N TYR A 745 -8.23 18.08 -4.92
CA TYR A 745 -8.18 18.83 -6.17
C TYR A 745 -9.48 19.61 -6.43
N VAL A 746 -10.65 18.97 -6.25
CA VAL A 746 -11.94 19.63 -6.48
C VAL A 746 -12.32 20.62 -5.38
N ASN A 747 -12.07 20.28 -4.12
CA ASN A 747 -12.64 21.01 -2.98
C ASN A 747 -11.64 21.95 -2.30
N GLY A 748 -10.34 21.86 -2.60
CA GLY A 748 -9.29 22.67 -2.00
C GLY A 748 -8.97 22.33 -0.54
N HIS A 749 -9.53 21.24 -0.01
CA HIS A 749 -9.29 20.76 1.36
C HIS A 749 -9.40 19.23 1.47
N PRO A 750 -8.80 18.60 2.49
CA PRO A 750 -8.94 17.15 2.74
C PRO A 750 -10.38 16.72 3.02
N PRO A 751 -10.75 15.45 2.76
CA PRO A 751 -12.09 14.94 3.06
C PRO A 751 -12.40 15.01 4.57
N GLN A 752 -13.65 15.38 4.89
CA GLN A 752 -14.17 15.54 6.26
C GLN A 752 -14.98 14.37 6.76
#